data_AF-A0A2N5Z833-F1
#
_entry.id   AF-A0A2N5Z833-F1
#
_cell.length_a   1.000
_cell.length_b   1.000
_cell.length_c   1.000
_cell.angle_alpha   90.00
_cell.angle_beta   90.00
_cell.angle_gamma   90.00
#
_symmetry.space_group_name_H-M   'P 1'
#
loop_
_entity.id
_entity.type
_entity.pdbx_description
1 polymer ?
#
loop_
_entity_poly.entity_id
_entity_poly.type
_entity_poly.pdbx_seq_one_letter_code
_entity_poly.pdbx_strand_id
1 'polypeptide(L)'
;MKSAKILICSLIILLIVLSNSSINGQNTAITDNESYTPHSSAMLDVYSLSKGLLVPRLTSTQRIAITAPADGLLVYDTNLDQYYYFANSVWNPIDAPSLWSENSDTIFITGDGKRYGVGTASPLARLTVQGDASIAPDEPLFEVKNSAGDVIFAVYENEVKVNFKESAKGVKGGFAVGGLSGTKADPVEYMRITPDSVRIYIDDTPAKGVKGGFAVGGLSGTKGGNQYFKLDEESASIYLKQPAKGVKGGFAVGGLSGTKGFEDYLTIERDSARMYINDAAKGVKGGFAVGGLSGIKAGTNFLDLTPENYFIGQGAGANTQPNDAPVEGKYNQFFGYEAGLNNTVGLYNILIGYRTGFTGQSGNFNTFMGYQAGYTNTGSDNTFIGYLAGNSHLSKGGNVYIGSRAGENATLGEQNVYSCESAGSSTTYGRKNVFIGFQAGYYNTGTSTLPDNGGLNVFLGNKAGWSNTTGKQNVFVGNSAGLDNTTGYNNVFIGNMAGSSNTNYIANVMIGESAGASANVAQAVFVGQEAGTNVTTGFNNTFIGAYTGRVVTTGGYNSFIGNQAGYYNVSGRWNTALGYFAGPGNGYTHLDNATALGRGATNTADNQVRIGNTSVSSIGGQVGWSTLSDKRFKRENKLEIHGLDFILKLEPVSYQYDITALNNYLKIPESTYDPKEVSQLESKTFIGFFAQDVEKVADELGFEFSGIDKPKNKTDYYSLRYAEFTIPLVKAVQELNEKNENQQLEIELLKKENQEFKTRI
;
A
#
# COMPACT_ATOMS: atom_id res chain seq x y z
N MET A 1 36.05 -29.28 -83.77
CA MET A 1 37.08 -28.78 -82.81
C MET A 1 36.94 -27.31 -82.38
N LYS A 2 35.87 -26.58 -82.75
CA LYS A 2 35.64 -25.19 -82.28
C LYS A 2 34.84 -25.08 -80.97
N SER A 3 34.08 -26.11 -80.58
CA SER A 3 33.25 -26.09 -79.36
C SER A 3 34.05 -26.43 -78.07
N ALA A 4 35.03 -27.33 -78.13
CA ALA A 4 35.87 -27.68 -76.97
C ALA A 4 36.77 -26.54 -76.48
N LYS A 5 37.23 -25.66 -77.39
CA LYS A 5 38.07 -24.50 -77.01
C LYS A 5 37.27 -23.39 -76.33
N ILE A 6 36.00 -23.21 -76.67
CA ILE A 6 35.12 -22.25 -75.99
C ILE A 6 34.75 -22.76 -74.61
N LEU A 7 34.46 -24.07 -74.46
CA LEU A 7 34.17 -24.66 -73.15
C LEU A 7 35.39 -24.60 -72.21
N ILE A 8 36.59 -24.87 -72.71
CA ILE A 8 37.83 -24.78 -71.93
C ILE A 8 38.15 -23.31 -71.59
N CYS A 9 37.96 -22.35 -72.50
CA CYS A 9 38.14 -20.94 -72.16
C CYS A 9 37.10 -20.43 -71.16
N SER A 10 35.83 -20.86 -71.24
CA SER A 10 34.80 -20.52 -70.26
C SER A 10 35.06 -21.17 -68.90
N LEU A 11 35.57 -22.41 -68.87
CA LEU A 11 35.92 -23.10 -67.61
C LEU A 11 37.17 -22.47 -66.97
N ILE A 12 38.16 -22.05 -67.76
CA ILE A 12 39.37 -21.38 -67.27
C ILE A 12 39.05 -19.96 -66.79
N ILE A 13 38.17 -19.22 -67.48
CA ILE A 13 37.71 -17.90 -66.99
C ILE A 13 36.89 -18.05 -65.70
N LEU A 14 36.03 -19.07 -65.60
CA LEU A 14 35.27 -19.34 -64.37
C LEU A 14 36.19 -19.80 -63.22
N LEU A 15 37.21 -20.62 -63.50
CA LEU A 15 38.24 -21.02 -62.53
C LEU A 15 39.13 -19.85 -62.09
N ILE A 16 39.46 -18.92 -62.99
CA ILE A 16 40.26 -17.72 -62.66
C ILE A 16 39.44 -16.70 -61.86
N VAL A 17 38.12 -16.60 -62.11
CA VAL A 17 37.22 -15.73 -61.33
C VAL A 17 36.92 -16.34 -59.95
N LEU A 18 36.83 -17.67 -59.83
CA LEU A 18 36.64 -18.37 -58.56
C LEU A 18 37.94 -18.54 -57.75
N SER A 19 39.13 -18.53 -58.39
CA SER A 19 40.42 -18.64 -57.69
C SER A 19 40.98 -17.30 -57.20
N ASN A 20 40.40 -16.17 -57.64
CA ASN A 20 40.82 -14.82 -57.22
C ASN A 20 39.75 -14.09 -56.38
N SER A 21 38.63 -14.75 -56.06
CA SER A 21 37.68 -14.26 -55.08
C SER A 21 37.98 -14.89 -53.73
N SER A 22 38.81 -14.22 -52.92
CA SER A 22 38.84 -14.48 -51.49
C SER A 22 37.44 -14.19 -50.93
N ILE A 23 36.66 -15.24 -50.67
CA ILE A 23 35.45 -15.14 -49.86
C ILE A 23 35.92 -14.88 -48.43
N ASN A 24 36.16 -13.60 -48.13
CA ASN A 24 36.44 -13.18 -46.77
C ASN A 24 35.14 -13.34 -45.99
N GLY A 25 35.16 -14.18 -44.95
CA GLY A 25 34.02 -14.36 -44.05
C GLY A 25 33.52 -13.01 -43.56
N GLN A 26 32.19 -12.85 -43.57
CA GLN A 26 31.55 -11.69 -42.97
C GLN A 26 31.88 -11.68 -41.46
N ASN A 27 32.05 -10.48 -40.92
CA ASN A 27 32.20 -10.20 -39.50
C ASN A 27 31.35 -11.14 -38.63
N THR A 28 31.99 -11.89 -37.73
CA THR A 28 31.28 -12.88 -36.90
C THR A 28 30.60 -12.15 -35.75
N ALA A 29 29.26 -12.22 -35.67
CA ALA A 29 28.50 -11.73 -34.53
C ALA A 29 28.23 -12.86 -33.53
N ILE A 30 28.47 -12.63 -32.23
CA ILE A 30 27.94 -13.46 -31.15
C ILE A 30 26.89 -12.63 -30.44
N THR A 31 25.61 -12.94 -30.68
CA THR A 31 24.48 -12.15 -30.19
C THR A 31 23.30 -13.02 -29.78
N ASP A 32 22.54 -12.55 -28.78
CA ASP A 32 21.21 -13.09 -28.43
C ASP A 32 20.06 -12.27 -29.05
N ASN A 33 20.39 -11.30 -29.90
CA ASN A 33 19.45 -10.50 -30.68
C ASN A 33 19.60 -10.80 -32.18
N GLU A 34 18.59 -11.47 -32.75
CA GLU A 34 18.56 -11.90 -34.15
C GLU A 34 18.46 -10.74 -35.17
N SER A 35 18.13 -9.53 -34.72
CA SER A 35 18.07 -8.33 -35.56
C SER A 35 19.35 -7.49 -35.55
N TYR A 36 20.39 -7.95 -34.83
CA TYR A 36 21.64 -7.19 -34.72
C TYR A 36 22.54 -7.40 -35.94
N THR A 37 22.91 -6.29 -36.58
CA THR A 37 23.86 -6.28 -37.69
C THR A 37 25.26 -5.95 -37.14
N PRO A 38 26.25 -6.87 -37.23
CA PRO A 38 27.61 -6.61 -36.76
C PRO A 38 28.24 -5.45 -37.52
N HIS A 39 29.06 -4.66 -36.82
CA HIS A 39 29.70 -3.50 -37.40
C HIS A 39 30.74 -3.90 -38.46
N SER A 40 30.79 -3.17 -39.58
CA SER A 40 31.60 -3.55 -40.75
C SER A 40 33.12 -3.51 -40.52
N SER A 41 33.56 -2.83 -39.47
CA SER A 41 34.98 -2.76 -39.07
C SER A 41 35.40 -3.84 -38.06
N ALA A 42 34.47 -4.64 -37.54
CA ALA A 42 34.77 -5.66 -36.53
C ALA A 42 35.03 -7.01 -37.20
N MET A 43 36.08 -7.72 -36.80
CA MET A 43 36.27 -9.12 -37.22
C MET A 43 35.43 -10.09 -36.35
N LEU A 44 35.25 -9.73 -35.07
CA LEU A 44 34.37 -10.38 -34.11
C LEU A 44 33.59 -9.27 -33.37
N ASP A 45 32.26 -9.35 -33.39
CA ASP A 45 31.36 -8.40 -32.73
C ASP A 45 30.49 -9.15 -31.72
N VAL A 46 30.52 -8.77 -30.44
CA VAL A 46 29.79 -9.47 -29.38
C VAL A 46 28.74 -8.51 -28.82
N TYR A 47 27.46 -8.79 -29.08
CA TYR A 47 26.35 -7.93 -28.67
C TYR A 47 25.32 -8.71 -27.86
N SER A 48 25.02 -8.26 -26.65
CA SER A 48 23.88 -8.76 -25.88
C SER A 48 23.38 -7.67 -24.94
N LEU A 49 22.07 -7.64 -24.70
CA LEU A 49 21.45 -6.76 -23.70
C LEU A 49 21.47 -7.35 -22.28
N SER A 50 21.86 -8.61 -22.13
CA SER A 50 21.76 -9.34 -20.86
C SER A 50 22.97 -10.21 -20.50
N LYS A 51 23.94 -10.39 -21.40
CA LYS A 51 25.11 -11.26 -21.24
C LYS A 51 26.40 -10.51 -21.58
N GLY A 52 27.54 -10.95 -21.03
CA GLY A 52 28.87 -10.36 -21.27
C GLY A 52 29.88 -11.35 -21.85
N LEU A 53 31.05 -10.86 -22.25
CA LEU A 53 32.17 -11.70 -22.69
C LEU A 53 33.02 -12.13 -21.49
N LEU A 54 33.17 -13.44 -21.30
CA LEU A 54 33.99 -14.00 -20.22
C LEU A 54 35.33 -14.49 -20.80
N VAL A 55 36.41 -13.73 -20.57
CA VAL A 55 37.76 -14.07 -21.02
C VAL A 55 38.40 -15.15 -20.14
N PRO A 56 39.48 -15.83 -20.58
CA PRO A 56 40.16 -16.82 -19.75
C PRO A 56 40.57 -16.24 -18.38
N ARG A 57 40.11 -16.91 -17.32
CA ARG A 57 40.38 -16.56 -15.92
C ARG A 57 41.50 -17.43 -15.39
N LEU A 58 42.63 -16.82 -15.10
CA LEU A 58 43.86 -17.51 -14.69
C LEU A 58 44.31 -16.97 -13.33
N THR A 59 44.94 -17.78 -12.51
CA THR A 59 45.73 -17.25 -11.37
C THR A 59 46.97 -16.54 -11.90
N SER A 60 47.60 -15.66 -11.10
CA SER A 60 48.82 -14.96 -11.53
C SER A 60 49.91 -15.92 -12.02
N THR A 61 50.08 -17.05 -11.34
CA THR A 61 51.04 -18.11 -11.73
C THR A 61 50.69 -18.72 -13.08
N GLN A 62 49.41 -18.97 -13.36
CA GLN A 62 48.96 -19.53 -14.63
C GLN A 62 49.10 -18.53 -15.78
N ARG A 63 48.82 -17.23 -15.54
CA ARG A 63 49.01 -16.18 -16.55
C ARG A 63 50.48 -16.06 -16.99
N ILE A 64 51.40 -15.97 -16.02
CA ILE A 64 52.83 -15.82 -16.34
C ILE A 64 53.45 -17.10 -16.94
N ALA A 65 52.82 -18.25 -16.73
CA ALA A 65 53.25 -19.53 -17.29
C ALA A 65 52.83 -19.74 -18.76
N ILE A 66 52.06 -18.81 -19.35
CA ILE A 66 51.76 -18.86 -20.79
C ILE A 66 53.07 -18.66 -21.56
N THR A 67 53.49 -19.69 -22.30
CA THR A 67 54.70 -19.64 -23.14
C THR A 67 54.43 -18.88 -24.44
N ALA A 68 55.26 -17.87 -24.72
CA ALA A 68 55.18 -17.03 -25.93
C ALA A 68 53.79 -16.42 -26.21
N PRO A 69 53.19 -15.67 -25.25
CA PRO A 69 51.90 -15.02 -25.48
C PRO A 69 52.00 -13.99 -26.61
N ALA A 70 50.95 -13.89 -27.42
CA ALA A 70 50.88 -12.93 -28.52
C ALA A 70 50.50 -11.53 -28.00
N ASP A 71 51.03 -10.49 -28.66
CA ASP A 71 50.61 -9.11 -28.38
C ASP A 71 49.10 -8.95 -28.65
N GLY A 72 48.38 -8.35 -27.70
CA GLY A 72 46.92 -8.23 -27.69
C GLY A 72 46.18 -9.33 -26.92
N LEU A 73 46.87 -10.37 -26.41
CA LEU A 73 46.24 -11.46 -25.65
C LEU A 73 45.65 -10.95 -24.32
N LEU A 74 44.34 -11.08 -24.13
CA LEU A 74 43.61 -10.62 -22.94
C LEU A 74 43.22 -11.78 -22.02
N VAL A 75 43.50 -11.63 -20.73
CA VAL A 75 43.08 -12.57 -19.67
C VAL A 75 42.62 -11.80 -18.43
N TYR A 76 41.90 -12.48 -17.54
CA TYR A 76 41.56 -11.97 -16.21
C TYR A 76 42.36 -12.72 -15.15
N ASP A 77 43.15 -12.00 -14.37
CA ASP A 77 43.93 -12.56 -13.27
C ASP A 77 43.07 -12.64 -12.00
N THR A 78 42.70 -13.86 -11.60
CA THR A 78 41.83 -14.15 -10.44
C THR A 78 42.50 -14.01 -9.09
N ASN A 79 43.83 -13.87 -9.02
CA ASN A 79 44.49 -13.57 -7.73
C ASN A 79 44.52 -12.06 -7.47
N LEU A 80 44.51 -11.25 -8.54
CA LEU A 80 44.59 -9.80 -8.49
C LEU A 80 43.24 -9.13 -8.83
N ASP A 81 42.23 -9.93 -9.16
CA ASP A 81 40.90 -9.52 -9.60
C ASP A 81 40.91 -8.47 -10.73
N GLN A 82 41.85 -8.59 -11.69
CA GLN A 82 42.12 -7.55 -12.69
C GLN A 82 42.36 -8.11 -14.11
N TYR A 83 41.95 -7.35 -15.13
CA TYR A 83 42.24 -7.65 -16.53
C TYR A 83 43.68 -7.30 -16.92
N TYR A 84 44.30 -8.18 -17.69
CA TYR A 84 45.64 -8.00 -18.22
C TYR A 84 45.69 -8.33 -19.70
N TYR A 85 46.40 -7.51 -20.47
CA TYR A 85 46.74 -7.80 -21.84
C TYR A 85 48.26 -7.93 -22.01
N PHE A 86 48.70 -8.84 -22.87
CA PHE A 86 50.11 -8.95 -23.22
C PHE A 86 50.43 -7.96 -24.34
N ALA A 87 51.46 -7.13 -24.17
CA ALA A 87 51.97 -6.28 -25.23
C ALA A 87 53.43 -5.92 -24.96
N ASN A 88 54.23 -5.76 -26.02
CA ASN A 88 55.64 -5.37 -25.91
C ASN A 88 56.45 -6.32 -25.00
N SER A 89 56.17 -7.63 -25.09
CA SER A 89 56.82 -8.67 -24.28
C SER A 89 56.55 -8.61 -22.76
N VAL A 90 55.53 -7.86 -22.32
CA VAL A 90 55.16 -7.74 -20.89
C VAL A 90 53.65 -7.88 -20.72
N TRP A 91 53.22 -8.44 -19.59
CA TRP A 91 51.82 -8.41 -19.16
C TRP A 91 51.50 -7.04 -18.57
N ASN A 92 50.66 -6.27 -19.27
CA ASN A 92 50.21 -4.95 -18.85
C ASN A 92 48.80 -5.07 -18.25
N PRO A 93 48.55 -4.54 -17.04
CA PRO A 93 47.19 -4.41 -16.54
C PRO A 93 46.45 -3.40 -17.41
N ILE A 94 45.19 -3.69 -17.75
CA ILE A 94 44.35 -2.72 -18.47
C ILE A 94 44.01 -1.53 -17.57
N ASP A 95 43.91 -1.77 -16.25
CA ASP A 95 43.58 -0.74 -15.26
C ASP A 95 44.80 -0.40 -14.38
N ALA A 96 45.99 -0.30 -14.98
CA ALA A 96 47.18 0.12 -14.24
C ALA A 96 46.91 1.47 -13.55
N PRO A 97 47.04 1.59 -12.22
CA PRO A 97 46.78 2.84 -11.54
C PRO A 97 47.78 3.88 -12.05
N SER A 98 47.27 4.92 -12.70
CA SER A 98 48.08 6.10 -12.97
C SER A 98 48.59 6.63 -11.62
N LEU A 99 49.69 7.39 -11.58
CA LEU A 99 50.19 8.10 -10.39
C LEU A 99 49.13 8.99 -9.68
N TRP A 100 47.94 9.08 -10.25
CA TRP A 100 46.68 9.52 -9.69
C TRP A 100 45.67 8.35 -9.78
N SER A 101 45.71 7.42 -8.84
CA SER A 101 44.79 6.28 -8.80
C SER A 101 43.68 6.51 -7.81
N GLU A 102 42.44 6.32 -8.24
CA GLU A 102 41.26 6.17 -7.38
C GLU A 102 41.32 4.84 -6.60
N ASN A 103 42.38 4.64 -5.80
CA ASN A 103 42.19 3.88 -4.57
C ASN A 103 41.49 4.84 -3.62
N SER A 104 40.38 4.38 -3.09
CA SER A 104 39.29 5.09 -2.38
C SER A 104 39.67 6.12 -1.31
N ASP A 105 40.95 6.37 -1.04
CA ASP A 105 41.41 7.14 0.10
C ASP A 105 42.39 8.29 -0.21
N THR A 106 42.76 8.59 -1.46
CA THR A 106 43.72 9.69 -1.67
C THR A 106 43.35 10.77 -2.67
N ILE A 107 42.87 10.53 -3.90
CA ILE A 107 42.50 11.63 -4.82
C ILE A 107 41.31 11.27 -5.74
N PHE A 108 40.29 12.13 -5.78
CA PHE A 108 39.04 11.98 -6.54
C PHE A 108 38.92 13.04 -7.64
N ILE A 109 38.52 12.64 -8.86
CA ILE A 109 38.19 13.55 -9.96
C ILE A 109 36.70 13.38 -10.28
N THR A 110 35.87 14.37 -9.92
CA THR A 110 34.40 14.26 -10.08
C THR A 110 33.88 15.24 -11.11
N GLY A 111 33.09 14.75 -12.09
CA GLY A 111 32.33 15.57 -13.05
C GLY A 111 33.21 16.41 -13.98
N ASP A 112 33.08 16.18 -15.30
CA ASP A 112 33.71 16.93 -16.40
C ASP A 112 35.22 17.30 -16.29
N GLY A 113 35.96 16.67 -15.36
CA GLY A 113 37.40 16.85 -15.15
C GLY A 113 37.82 18.16 -14.47
N LYS A 114 36.90 18.91 -13.85
CA LYS A 114 37.17 20.29 -13.38
C LYS A 114 37.38 20.45 -11.87
N ARG A 115 37.20 19.40 -11.09
CA ARG A 115 37.34 19.44 -9.63
C ARG A 115 38.15 18.24 -9.14
N TYR A 116 39.08 18.53 -8.23
CA TYR A 116 40.02 17.59 -7.64
C TYR A 116 39.79 17.55 -6.13
N GLY A 117 39.53 16.37 -5.56
CA GLY A 117 39.39 16.16 -4.12
C GLY A 117 40.51 15.28 -3.60
N VAL A 118 41.13 15.60 -2.47
CA VAL A 118 42.09 14.74 -1.75
C VAL A 118 41.39 14.28 -0.48
N GLY A 119 41.16 12.98 -0.32
CA GLY A 119 40.40 12.42 0.83
C GLY A 119 38.86 12.61 0.80
N THR A 120 38.27 13.09 -0.31
CA THR A 120 36.79 13.21 -0.46
C THR A 120 36.27 13.04 -1.88
N ALA A 121 35.24 12.19 -2.03
CA ALA A 121 34.58 11.89 -3.30
C ALA A 121 33.55 12.95 -3.75
N SER A 122 33.42 14.07 -3.04
CA SER A 122 32.47 15.13 -3.36
C SER A 122 33.09 16.52 -3.15
N PRO A 123 34.14 16.87 -3.92
CA PRO A 123 34.80 18.16 -3.77
C PRO A 123 33.84 19.31 -4.10
N LEU A 124 33.56 20.16 -3.12
CA LEU A 124 32.73 21.36 -3.30
C LEU A 124 33.48 22.47 -4.04
N ALA A 125 34.82 22.49 -3.96
CA ALA A 125 35.69 23.43 -4.65
C ALA A 125 36.51 22.76 -5.77
N ARG A 126 37.19 23.56 -6.61
CA ARG A 126 38.05 23.04 -7.69
C ARG A 126 39.23 22.22 -7.17
N LEU A 127 39.73 22.52 -5.98
CA LEU A 127 40.67 21.69 -5.22
C LEU A 127 40.13 21.60 -3.78
N THR A 128 39.80 20.40 -3.30
CA THR A 128 39.33 20.15 -1.94
C THR A 128 40.29 19.19 -1.27
N VAL A 129 40.69 19.45 -0.02
CA VAL A 129 41.50 18.52 0.80
C VAL A 129 40.73 18.27 2.08
N GLN A 130 40.38 17.02 2.35
CA GLN A 130 39.54 16.61 3.46
C GLN A 130 40.21 15.47 4.24
N GLY A 131 40.33 15.62 5.55
CA GLY A 131 40.81 14.56 6.44
C GLY A 131 39.73 13.53 6.74
N ASP A 132 40.15 12.33 7.13
CA ASP A 132 39.26 11.32 7.70
C ASP A 132 39.27 11.37 9.24
N ALA A 133 38.39 10.60 9.87
CA ALA A 133 38.23 10.57 11.34
C ALA A 133 39.39 9.91 12.10
N SER A 134 40.44 9.44 11.41
CA SER A 134 41.61 8.77 11.97
C SER A 134 42.87 9.62 12.00
N ILE A 135 42.88 10.77 11.29
CA ILE A 135 43.97 11.75 11.33
C ILE A 135 44.03 12.38 12.73
N ALA A 136 45.22 12.41 13.33
CA ALA A 136 45.40 13.02 14.64
C ALA A 136 45.27 14.56 14.55
N PRO A 137 44.76 15.26 15.59
CA PRO A 137 44.58 16.72 15.55
C PRO A 137 45.86 17.53 15.26
N ASP A 138 47.03 16.94 15.46
CA ASP A 138 48.36 17.50 15.24
C ASP A 138 49.02 17.05 13.92
N GLU A 139 48.34 16.26 13.12
CA GLU A 139 48.76 15.85 11.77
C GLU A 139 48.18 16.81 10.70
N PRO A 140 49.01 17.38 9.80
CA PRO A 140 48.54 18.38 8.86
C PRO A 140 47.73 17.76 7.70
N LEU A 141 46.53 18.30 7.47
CA LEU A 141 45.70 18.01 6.29
C LEU A 141 46.37 18.50 5.00
N PHE A 142 47.10 19.62 5.07
CA PHE A 142 47.87 20.17 3.95
C PHE A 142 49.09 20.91 4.49
N GLU A 143 50.28 20.68 3.94
CA GLU A 143 51.50 21.40 4.31
C GLU A 143 52.32 21.86 3.11
N VAL A 144 52.96 23.02 3.28
CA VAL A 144 53.96 23.58 2.37
C VAL A 144 55.26 23.74 3.18
N LYS A 145 56.31 23.05 2.72
CA LYS A 145 57.63 23.07 3.32
C LYS A 145 58.59 23.92 2.49
N ASN A 146 59.55 24.58 3.15
CA ASN A 146 60.65 25.24 2.46
C ASN A 146 61.72 24.22 2.01
N SER A 147 62.76 24.67 1.31
CA SER A 147 63.83 23.80 0.80
C SER A 147 64.65 23.08 1.88
N ALA A 148 64.58 23.52 3.14
CA ALA A 148 65.20 22.87 4.28
C ALA A 148 64.29 21.84 4.97
N GLY A 149 63.04 21.70 4.51
CA GLY A 149 62.04 20.78 5.07
C GLY A 149 61.16 21.37 6.18
N ASP A 150 61.34 22.64 6.56
CA ASP A 150 60.53 23.31 7.59
C ASP A 150 59.14 23.68 7.04
N VAL A 151 58.08 23.42 7.82
CA VAL A 151 56.70 23.79 7.47
C VAL A 151 56.49 25.30 7.61
N ILE A 152 56.26 25.98 6.49
CA ILE A 152 56.02 27.43 6.43
C ILE A 152 54.53 27.78 6.34
N PHE A 153 53.71 26.85 5.85
CA PHE A 153 52.26 26.92 5.86
C PHE A 153 51.71 25.52 6.08
N ALA A 154 50.82 25.34 7.05
CA ALA A 154 50.10 24.09 7.20
C ALA A 154 48.68 24.32 7.70
N VAL A 155 47.77 23.46 7.23
CA VAL A 155 46.38 23.37 7.65
C VAL A 155 46.24 22.08 8.43
N TYR A 156 45.79 22.18 9.67
CA TYR A 156 45.43 21.07 10.55
C TYR A 156 43.91 21.05 10.73
N GLU A 157 43.38 20.01 11.34
CA GLU A 157 41.93 19.91 11.61
C GLU A 157 41.38 21.11 12.39
N ASN A 158 42.17 21.66 13.32
CA ASN A 158 41.72 22.71 14.25
C ASN A 158 42.40 24.08 14.07
N GLU A 159 43.40 24.20 13.20
CA GLU A 159 44.14 25.45 13.03
C GLU A 159 44.88 25.55 11.70
N VAL A 160 45.14 26.79 11.26
CA VAL A 160 46.06 27.09 10.15
C VAL A 160 47.30 27.76 10.73
N LYS A 161 48.47 27.15 10.52
CA LYS A 161 49.77 27.71 10.93
C LYS A 161 50.46 28.36 9.75
N VAL A 162 50.81 29.63 9.90
CA VAL A 162 51.69 30.36 8.98
C VAL A 162 52.94 30.76 9.74
N ASN A 163 54.08 30.13 9.43
CA ASN A 163 55.32 30.32 10.16
C ASN A 163 56.27 31.21 9.35
N PHE A 164 56.63 32.36 9.93
CA PHE A 164 57.67 33.23 9.40
C PHE A 164 58.93 33.07 10.26
N LYS A 165 60.02 32.58 9.68
CA LYS A 165 61.32 32.48 10.35
C LYS A 165 62.14 33.73 10.01
N GLU A 166 62.04 34.76 10.82
CA GLU A 166 62.91 35.93 10.71
C GLU A 166 64.20 35.74 11.52
N SER A 167 65.35 36.02 10.91
CA SER A 167 66.67 35.92 11.55
C SER A 167 67.10 37.19 12.31
N ALA A 168 66.33 38.29 12.28
CA ALA A 168 66.51 39.47 13.13
C ALA A 168 65.25 40.39 13.16
N LYS A 169 64.84 40.87 14.34
CA LYS A 169 63.63 41.74 14.52
C LYS A 169 63.93 43.23 14.36
N GLY A 170 63.07 43.96 13.64
CA GLY A 170 63.03 45.43 13.61
C GLY A 170 62.18 46.07 14.72
N VAL A 171 62.15 47.41 14.80
CA VAL A 171 61.53 48.25 15.87
C VAL A 171 59.99 48.11 16.00
N LYS A 172 59.33 47.26 15.21
CA LYS A 172 57.87 47.02 15.27
C LYS A 172 57.60 45.51 15.26
N GLY A 173 56.61 45.08 16.05
CA GLY A 173 56.25 43.66 16.23
C GLY A 173 55.82 42.97 14.93
N GLY A 174 55.98 41.65 14.87
CA GLY A 174 55.92 40.81 13.65
C GLY A 174 54.57 40.67 12.95
N PHE A 175 53.60 41.54 13.20
CA PHE A 175 52.38 41.62 12.38
C PHE A 175 51.75 43.02 12.50
N ALA A 176 51.74 43.80 11.41
CA ALA A 176 51.15 45.14 11.37
C ALA A 176 50.28 45.30 10.11
N VAL A 177 49.05 45.77 10.28
CA VAL A 177 48.11 46.06 9.18
C VAL A 177 47.75 47.54 9.20
N GLY A 178 48.11 48.26 8.15
CA GLY A 178 47.76 49.68 7.98
C GLY A 178 48.30 50.26 6.68
N GLY A 179 47.59 51.25 6.11
CA GLY A 179 48.04 52.01 4.94
C GLY A 179 48.93 53.19 5.33
N LEU A 180 50.05 53.37 4.61
CA LEU A 180 50.91 54.54 4.69
C LEU A 180 50.59 55.50 3.53
N SER A 181 49.61 56.39 3.70
CA SER A 181 49.48 57.57 2.82
C SER A 181 48.82 58.75 3.54
N GLY A 182 49.31 59.96 3.23
CA GLY A 182 48.86 61.23 3.82
C GLY A 182 47.55 61.80 3.25
N THR A 183 46.82 61.02 2.45
CA THR A 183 45.54 61.43 1.84
C THR A 183 44.60 60.23 1.84
N LYS A 184 43.47 60.37 2.52
CA LYS A 184 42.45 59.32 2.67
C LYS A 184 41.55 59.29 1.44
N ALA A 185 41.48 58.15 0.76
CA ALA A 185 40.31 57.77 -0.02
C ALA A 185 39.43 56.83 0.85
N ASP A 186 38.20 56.58 0.41
CA ASP A 186 37.16 55.74 1.01
C ASP A 186 37.68 54.46 1.70
N PRO A 187 36.94 53.90 2.69
CA PRO A 187 37.41 52.76 3.48
C PRO A 187 37.83 51.59 2.59
N VAL A 188 39.14 51.41 2.46
CA VAL A 188 39.73 50.20 1.89
C VAL A 188 39.91 49.21 3.03
N GLU A 189 39.29 48.05 2.91
CA GLU A 189 39.45 46.95 3.85
C GLU A 189 40.87 46.38 3.73
N TYR A 190 41.75 46.70 4.70
CA TYR A 190 43.16 46.29 4.64
C TYR A 190 43.41 44.85 5.12
N MET A 191 42.49 44.28 5.90
CA MET A 191 42.47 42.86 6.29
C MET A 191 41.05 42.51 6.74
N ARG A 192 40.47 41.46 6.16
CA ARG A 192 39.21 40.85 6.61
C ARG A 192 39.52 39.55 7.31
N ILE A 193 39.02 39.36 8.53
CA ILE A 193 39.05 38.06 9.22
C ILE A 193 37.61 37.65 9.51
N THR A 194 37.21 36.49 9.01
CA THR A 194 35.85 35.93 9.09
C THR A 194 35.68 35.03 10.33
N PRO A 195 34.43 34.72 10.76
CA PRO A 195 34.02 34.75 12.17
C PRO A 195 34.54 33.67 13.12
N ASP A 196 35.31 32.69 12.68
CA ASP A 196 35.40 31.43 13.43
C ASP A 196 36.50 31.36 14.51
N SER A 197 36.72 32.48 15.21
CA SER A 197 37.67 32.69 16.32
C SER A 197 39.02 33.32 15.92
N VAL A 198 39.16 34.61 16.24
CA VAL A 198 40.48 35.24 16.35
C VAL A 198 40.99 35.09 17.78
N ARG A 199 42.03 34.29 18.00
CA ARG A 199 42.74 34.21 19.28
C ARG A 199 44.03 35.03 19.20
N ILE A 200 44.12 36.10 19.99
CA ILE A 200 45.33 36.90 20.14
C ILE A 200 45.95 36.56 21.49
N TYR A 201 47.03 35.79 21.49
CA TYR A 201 47.83 35.55 22.68
C TYR A 201 48.87 36.65 22.82
N ILE A 202 48.82 37.39 23.93
CA ILE A 202 49.91 38.30 24.33
C ILE A 202 50.68 37.54 25.41
N ASP A 203 51.91 37.16 25.11
CA ASP A 203 52.80 36.56 26.09
C ASP A 203 53.06 37.57 27.23
N ASP A 204 52.89 37.13 28.47
CA ASP A 204 52.97 37.98 29.67
C ASP A 204 54.35 37.88 30.34
N THR A 205 55.41 37.74 29.55
CA THR A 205 56.77 37.90 30.07
C THR A 205 56.98 39.35 30.55
N PRO A 206 57.77 39.58 31.63
CA PRO A 206 57.56 40.72 32.53
C PRO A 206 57.92 42.11 31.99
N ALA A 207 58.33 42.22 30.72
CA ALA A 207 58.79 43.46 30.12
C ALA A 207 57.69 44.09 29.24
N LYS A 208 56.68 44.71 29.87
CA LYS A 208 55.69 45.52 29.14
C LYS A 208 56.23 46.91 28.82
N GLY A 209 56.17 47.30 27.55
CA GLY A 209 56.21 48.71 27.13
C GLY A 209 54.92 49.45 27.52
N VAL A 210 54.95 50.78 27.47
CA VAL A 210 53.89 51.71 28.00
C VAL A 210 52.50 51.52 27.37
N LYS A 211 52.34 50.69 26.33
CA LYS A 211 51.02 50.30 25.78
C LYS A 211 50.99 48.81 25.50
N GLY A 212 49.98 48.14 26.08
CA GLY A 212 49.79 46.68 26.06
C GLY A 212 49.55 46.11 24.66
N GLY A 213 49.81 44.81 24.54
CA GLY A 213 49.99 44.06 23.28
C GLY A 213 48.80 43.90 22.33
N PHE A 214 47.75 44.72 22.41
CA PHE A 214 46.77 44.89 21.34
C PHE A 214 46.05 46.25 21.50
N ALA A 215 46.16 47.13 20.51
CA ALA A 215 45.52 48.46 20.54
C ALA A 215 44.89 48.77 19.18
N VAL A 216 43.57 49.00 19.15
CA VAL A 216 42.86 49.53 17.99
C VAL A 216 42.37 50.94 18.34
N GLY A 217 42.89 51.95 17.65
CA GLY A 217 42.50 53.34 17.87
C GLY A 217 43.11 54.29 16.84
N GLY A 218 42.37 55.35 16.50
CA GLY A 218 42.87 56.47 15.70
C GLY A 218 43.35 57.61 16.61
N LEU A 219 44.49 58.22 16.30
CA LEU A 219 44.99 59.41 16.98
C LEU A 219 44.44 60.68 16.29
N SER A 220 43.28 61.17 16.72
CA SER A 220 42.84 62.55 16.42
C SER A 220 41.83 63.06 17.45
N GLY A 221 41.99 64.32 17.89
CA GLY A 221 41.23 64.96 18.97
C GLY A 221 39.81 65.44 18.64
N THR A 222 39.12 64.85 17.65
CA THR A 222 37.76 65.27 17.27
C THR A 222 36.85 64.06 17.11
N LYS A 223 35.71 64.06 17.82
CA LYS A 223 34.76 62.93 17.89
C LYS A 223 33.96 62.82 16.58
N GLY A 224 34.23 61.78 15.80
CA GLY A 224 33.32 61.21 14.82
C GLY A 224 32.91 59.81 15.27
N GLY A 225 31.62 59.49 15.24
CA GLY A 225 31.09 58.19 15.65
C GLY A 225 31.51 57.09 14.67
N ASN A 226 32.62 56.42 14.97
CA ASN A 226 33.06 55.22 14.26
C ASN A 226 33.19 54.07 15.26
N GLN A 227 32.65 52.91 14.90
CA GLN A 227 32.83 51.67 15.64
C GLN A 227 34.23 51.13 15.34
N TYR A 228 35.16 51.23 16.29
CA TYR A 228 36.55 50.79 16.10
C TYR A 228 36.77 49.30 16.39
N PHE A 229 35.74 48.60 16.91
CA PHE A 229 35.73 47.16 17.10
C PHE A 229 34.27 46.68 17.09
N LYS A 230 33.94 45.75 16.19
CA LYS A 230 32.61 45.15 16.06
C LYS A 230 32.76 43.64 16.23
N LEU A 231 31.89 43.02 17.02
CA LEU A 231 31.89 41.59 17.28
C LEU A 231 30.52 41.05 16.83
N ASP A 232 30.50 40.28 15.75
CA ASP A 232 29.28 39.83 15.08
C ASP A 232 28.87 38.41 15.50
N GLU A 233 27.69 37.97 15.03
CA GLU A 233 26.64 37.15 15.68
C GLU A 233 26.97 35.72 16.17
N GLU A 234 28.16 35.15 15.99
CA GLU A 234 28.26 33.68 16.08
C GLU A 234 29.02 33.05 17.26
N SER A 235 29.71 33.79 18.14
CA SER A 235 29.98 33.34 19.54
C SER A 235 31.02 34.21 20.24
N ALA A 236 30.54 35.15 21.06
CA ALA A 236 31.40 35.78 22.06
C ALA A 236 31.51 34.87 23.29
N SER A 237 32.57 34.07 23.39
CA SER A 237 32.87 33.35 24.65
C SER A 237 33.83 34.15 25.52
N ILE A 238 33.33 34.73 26.62
CA ILE A 238 34.15 35.41 27.62
C ILE A 238 34.57 34.40 28.69
N TYR A 239 35.79 33.88 28.59
CA TYR A 239 36.38 33.01 29.60
C TYR A 239 37.21 33.84 30.59
N LEU A 240 36.71 33.97 31.82
CA LEU A 240 37.50 34.45 32.96
C LEU A 240 38.06 33.25 33.70
N LYS A 241 39.35 32.96 33.52
CA LYS A 241 40.05 31.99 34.37
C LYS A 241 40.63 32.73 35.57
N GLN A 242 39.98 32.67 36.74
CA GLN A 242 40.63 32.60 38.07
C GLN A 242 39.62 32.58 39.25
N PRO A 243 40.02 32.10 40.45
CA PRO A 243 39.11 31.67 41.53
C PRO A 243 38.68 32.78 42.52
N ALA A 244 38.98 34.05 42.27
CA ALA A 244 38.75 35.11 43.25
C ALA A 244 37.48 35.94 42.93
N LYS A 245 36.45 35.81 43.78
CA LYS A 245 35.19 36.57 43.71
C LYS A 245 35.38 38.04 44.08
N GLY A 246 35.02 38.95 43.19
CA GLY A 246 34.70 40.36 43.50
C GLY A 246 33.19 40.57 43.72
N VAL A 247 32.80 41.69 44.33
CA VAL A 247 31.42 42.01 44.79
C VAL A 247 30.39 42.17 43.66
N LYS A 248 30.79 42.11 42.38
CA LYS A 248 29.88 42.03 41.22
C LYS A 248 30.43 40.99 40.23
N GLY A 249 29.53 40.13 39.74
CA GLY A 249 29.85 39.00 38.87
C GLY A 249 30.49 39.43 37.54
N GLY A 250 31.31 38.55 36.97
CA GLY A 250 32.25 38.81 35.87
C GLY A 250 31.66 39.19 34.50
N PHE A 251 30.40 39.62 34.41
CA PHE A 251 29.82 40.22 33.21
C PHE A 251 28.61 41.08 33.58
N ALA A 252 28.62 42.38 33.25
CA ALA A 252 27.50 43.29 33.45
C ALA A 252 27.34 44.21 32.24
N VAL A 253 26.15 44.21 31.63
CA VAL A 253 25.78 45.17 30.58
C VAL A 253 24.79 46.17 31.16
N GLY A 254 25.19 47.44 31.22
CA GLY A 254 24.35 48.52 31.73
C GLY A 254 24.98 49.90 31.46
N GLY A 255 24.15 50.89 31.15
CA GLY A 255 24.56 52.28 30.99
C GLY A 255 24.59 53.03 32.33
N LEU A 256 25.55 53.95 32.48
CA LEU A 256 25.72 54.78 33.67
C LEU A 256 25.46 56.25 33.30
N SER A 257 24.19 56.62 33.05
CA SER A 257 23.77 58.03 32.95
C SER A 257 22.26 58.20 33.14
N GLY A 258 21.86 59.32 33.73
CA GLY A 258 20.50 59.61 34.21
C GLY A 258 19.49 60.10 33.17
N THR A 259 19.70 59.85 31.88
CA THR A 259 18.77 60.30 30.83
C THR A 259 18.67 59.23 29.74
N LYS A 260 17.54 58.53 29.68
CA LYS A 260 17.34 57.33 28.86
C LYS A 260 16.86 57.67 27.44
N GLY A 261 17.54 57.13 26.44
CA GLY A 261 16.95 56.74 25.15
C GLY A 261 16.59 55.25 25.19
N PHE A 262 15.64 54.81 24.36
CA PHE A 262 15.28 53.41 24.20
C PHE A 262 16.33 52.72 23.32
N GLU A 263 17.30 52.05 23.96
CA GLU A 263 18.28 51.22 23.25
C GLU A 263 18.24 49.82 23.88
N ASP A 264 18.11 48.79 23.04
CA ASP A 264 18.17 47.40 23.47
C ASP A 264 19.62 47.05 23.83
N TYR A 265 19.90 46.89 25.13
CA TYR A 265 21.27 46.64 25.60
C TYR A 265 21.69 45.16 25.47
N LEU A 266 20.77 44.24 25.15
CA LEU A 266 21.05 42.84 24.81
C LEU A 266 19.84 42.18 24.13
N THR A 267 20.01 41.70 22.90
CA THR A 267 19.01 40.91 22.15
C THR A 267 19.55 39.50 21.95
N ILE A 268 18.74 38.47 22.23
CA ILE A 268 19.07 37.05 22.00
C ILE A 268 18.04 36.51 21.00
N GLU A 269 18.47 36.09 19.81
CA GLU A 269 17.57 35.57 18.77
C GLU A 269 17.35 34.04 18.82
N ARG A 270 16.36 33.58 18.05
CA ARG A 270 15.41 32.49 18.35
C ARG A 270 15.96 31.05 18.37
N ASP A 271 17.23 30.80 18.08
CA ASP A 271 17.59 29.46 17.62
C ASP A 271 18.05 28.47 18.71
N SER A 272 18.51 28.93 19.89
CA SER A 272 18.51 28.15 21.15
C SER A 272 19.32 28.84 22.26
N ALA A 273 18.67 29.23 23.35
CA ALA A 273 19.35 29.54 24.61
C ALA A 273 19.46 28.25 25.45
N ARG A 274 20.68 27.76 25.69
CA ARG A 274 20.94 26.66 26.62
C ARG A 274 21.49 27.22 27.93
N MET A 275 20.79 26.98 29.03
CA MET A 275 21.20 27.44 30.36
C MET A 275 21.55 26.25 31.26
N TYR A 276 22.83 26.16 31.64
CA TYR A 276 23.32 25.16 32.58
C TYR A 276 23.42 25.76 33.98
N ILE A 277 22.75 25.15 34.96
CA ILE A 277 22.86 25.52 36.37
C ILE A 277 23.70 24.44 37.06
N ASN A 278 24.90 24.79 37.50
CA ASN A 278 25.72 23.90 38.32
C ASN A 278 25.24 23.95 39.78
N ASP A 279 24.77 22.84 40.32
CA ASP A 279 23.91 22.75 41.50
C ASP A 279 24.62 22.86 42.86
N ALA A 280 25.88 23.32 42.90
CA ALA A 280 26.65 23.33 44.14
C ALA A 280 26.38 24.55 45.06
N ALA A 281 25.73 25.62 44.59
CA ALA A 281 25.39 26.78 45.42
C ALA A 281 24.26 27.63 44.80
N LYS A 282 22.99 27.30 45.08
CA LYS A 282 21.86 28.15 44.69
C LYS A 282 21.63 29.23 45.76
N GLY A 283 21.55 30.50 45.33
CA GLY A 283 21.12 31.62 46.16
C GLY A 283 19.59 31.74 46.26
N VAL A 284 19.09 32.77 46.98
CA VAL A 284 17.67 32.99 47.35
C VAL A 284 16.71 33.14 46.15
N LYS A 285 17.22 33.30 44.92
CA LYS A 285 16.45 33.19 43.68
C LYS A 285 17.18 32.21 42.77
N GLY A 286 16.46 31.21 42.27
CA GLY A 286 17.01 30.08 41.50
C GLY A 286 17.76 30.50 40.23
N GLY A 287 18.47 29.55 39.62
CA GLY A 287 19.41 29.81 38.51
C GLY A 287 18.82 30.28 37.17
N PHE A 288 17.51 30.50 37.08
CA PHE A 288 16.85 31.24 36.00
C PHE A 288 15.62 31.97 36.54
N ALA A 289 15.56 33.30 36.37
CA ALA A 289 14.44 34.12 36.82
C ALA A 289 14.07 35.15 35.75
N VAL A 290 12.81 35.16 35.32
CA VAL A 290 12.24 36.19 34.43
C VAL A 290 11.43 37.16 35.28
N GLY A 291 11.79 38.45 35.29
CA GLY A 291 11.11 39.48 36.09
C GLY A 291 11.22 40.88 35.49
N GLY A 292 10.19 41.70 35.68
CA GLY A 292 10.14 43.09 35.22
C GLY A 292 10.96 44.06 36.08
N LEU A 293 11.43 45.15 35.47
CA LEU A 293 12.29 46.20 36.09
C LEU A 293 11.51 47.38 36.70
N SER A 294 10.18 47.31 36.86
CA SER A 294 9.38 48.38 37.48
C SER A 294 9.18 48.17 38.98
N GLY A 295 9.33 49.24 39.76
CA GLY A 295 9.02 49.29 41.21
C GLY A 295 7.53 49.13 41.54
N ILE A 296 6.69 48.94 40.51
CA ILE A 296 5.29 48.56 40.64
C ILE A 296 5.14 47.21 39.94
N LYS A 297 4.96 46.16 40.73
CA LYS A 297 4.58 44.83 40.25
C LYS A 297 3.08 44.86 39.96
N ALA A 298 2.68 45.25 38.75
CA ALA A 298 1.41 44.76 38.24
C ALA A 298 1.58 43.24 38.07
N GLY A 299 0.72 42.44 38.68
CA GLY A 299 0.92 41.01 38.96
C GLY A 299 0.88 40.09 37.73
N THR A 300 1.82 40.23 36.80
CA THR A 300 1.99 39.26 35.71
C THR A 300 3.31 38.52 35.90
N ASN A 301 3.24 37.29 36.43
CA ASN A 301 4.35 36.36 36.42
C ASN A 301 4.71 36.04 34.95
N PHE A 302 5.94 36.34 34.53
CA PHE A 302 6.39 36.08 33.16
C PHE A 302 6.85 34.63 32.94
N LEU A 303 7.09 33.89 34.02
CA LEU A 303 7.37 32.46 34.04
C LEU A 303 7.01 31.94 35.44
N ASP A 304 5.97 31.12 35.53
CA ASP A 304 5.50 30.51 36.78
C ASP A 304 5.71 28.99 36.69
N LEU A 305 6.85 28.53 37.18
CA LEU A 305 7.18 27.11 37.26
C LEU A 305 6.91 26.65 38.70
N THR A 306 5.71 26.17 38.94
CA THR A 306 5.35 25.54 40.21
C THR A 306 5.38 24.02 40.04
N PRO A 307 5.54 23.24 41.13
CA PRO A 307 5.30 21.79 41.06
C PRO A 307 3.88 21.44 40.61
N GLU A 308 2.96 22.41 40.65
CA GLU A 308 1.58 22.26 40.24
C GLU A 308 1.41 22.47 38.73
N ASN A 309 2.09 23.42 38.08
CA ASN A 309 1.92 23.67 36.64
C ASN A 309 3.23 24.10 35.96
N TYR A 310 3.43 23.63 34.72
CA TYR A 310 4.55 23.98 33.86
C TYR A 310 4.04 24.72 32.62
N PHE A 311 4.11 26.06 32.63
CA PHE A 311 3.66 26.90 31.51
C PHE A 311 4.85 27.58 30.83
N ILE A 312 5.03 27.31 29.54
CA ILE A 312 6.12 27.85 28.72
C ILE A 312 5.55 28.38 27.40
N GLY A 313 5.62 29.70 27.20
CA GLY A 313 5.11 30.37 25.99
C GLY A 313 4.23 31.56 26.34
N GLN A 314 4.21 32.58 25.47
CA GLN A 314 3.39 33.78 25.71
C GLN A 314 1.91 33.41 25.78
N GLY A 315 1.24 33.79 26.88
CA GLY A 315 -0.17 33.50 27.11
C GLY A 315 -0.47 32.03 27.45
N ALA A 316 0.54 31.17 27.62
CA ALA A 316 0.30 29.78 28.02
C ALA A 316 -0.32 29.74 29.42
N GLY A 317 -1.50 29.12 29.54
CA GLY A 317 -2.21 28.96 30.82
C GLY A 317 -2.62 30.24 31.53
N ALA A 318 -2.64 31.41 30.87
CA ALA A 318 -2.75 32.71 31.55
C ALA A 318 -4.03 32.90 32.39
N ASN A 319 -5.14 32.25 32.01
CA ASN A 319 -6.40 32.30 32.76
C ASN A 319 -6.63 31.08 33.67
N THR A 320 -5.61 30.22 33.85
CA THR A 320 -5.66 29.08 34.78
C THR A 320 -5.77 29.63 36.18
N GLN A 321 -6.91 29.40 36.84
CA GLN A 321 -7.18 29.92 38.19
C GLN A 321 -6.17 29.32 39.17
N PRO A 322 -5.25 30.13 39.74
CA PRO A 322 -4.36 29.66 40.77
C PRO A 322 -5.03 29.95 42.11
N ASN A 323 -5.65 28.93 42.70
CA ASN A 323 -5.88 28.79 44.14
C ASN A 323 -6.81 29.83 44.81
N ASP A 324 -8.09 29.48 44.99
CA ASP A 324 -8.87 29.86 46.20
C ASP A 324 -10.05 28.88 46.55
N ALA A 325 -10.09 27.68 45.97
CA ALA A 325 -11.00 26.59 46.35
C ALA A 325 -10.31 25.23 46.08
N PRO A 326 -10.71 24.10 46.74
CA PRO A 326 -9.90 22.89 46.71
C PRO A 326 -9.93 22.25 45.31
N VAL A 327 -8.76 22.18 44.66
CA VAL A 327 -8.43 21.35 43.48
C VAL A 327 -8.83 21.88 42.08
N GLU A 328 -8.64 23.16 41.77
CA GLU A 328 -8.90 23.69 40.41
C GLU A 328 -7.60 24.09 39.67
N GLY A 329 -7.46 23.73 38.39
CA GLY A 329 -6.41 24.23 37.49
C GLY A 329 -4.97 23.69 37.65
N LYS A 330 -4.74 22.58 38.38
CA LYS A 330 -3.41 22.01 38.69
C LYS A 330 -2.98 20.83 37.79
N TYR A 331 -1.69 20.54 37.85
CA TYR A 331 -0.98 19.44 37.19
C TYR A 331 -0.93 19.52 35.67
N ASN A 332 -0.94 20.74 35.14
CA ASN A 332 -0.95 21.01 33.71
C ASN A 332 0.44 21.31 33.14
N GLN A 333 0.65 20.93 31.89
CA GLN A 333 1.92 21.06 31.15
C GLN A 333 1.65 21.73 29.81
N PHE A 334 1.78 23.06 29.74
CA PHE A 334 1.44 23.84 28.53
C PHE A 334 2.70 24.44 27.90
N PHE A 335 2.94 24.12 26.63
CA PHE A 335 4.10 24.55 25.87
C PHE A 335 3.68 25.13 24.51
N GLY A 336 3.85 26.44 24.31
CA GLY A 336 3.54 27.13 23.06
C GLY A 336 2.76 28.42 23.23
N TYR A 337 2.64 29.21 22.15
CA TYR A 337 1.91 30.47 22.16
C TYR A 337 0.41 30.22 22.41
N GLU A 338 -0.10 30.81 23.48
CA GLU A 338 -1.50 30.72 23.94
C GLU A 338 -2.02 29.27 24.12
N ALA A 339 -1.12 28.31 24.40
CA ALA A 339 -1.49 26.95 24.75
C ALA A 339 -2.28 26.96 26.08
N GLY A 340 -3.51 26.45 26.05
CA GLY A 340 -4.40 26.44 27.22
C GLY A 340 -4.75 27.83 27.76
N LEU A 341 -4.71 28.89 26.95
CA LEU A 341 -4.92 30.29 27.40
C LEU A 341 -6.15 30.43 28.31
N ASN A 342 -7.30 29.84 27.92
CA ASN A 342 -8.55 29.88 28.66
C ASN A 342 -8.87 28.58 29.42
N ASN A 343 -7.85 27.82 29.85
CA ASN A 343 -8.08 26.81 30.89
C ASN A 343 -8.43 27.52 32.18
N THR A 344 -9.59 27.24 32.78
CA THR A 344 -10.00 27.87 34.04
C THR A 344 -9.83 26.90 35.21
N VAL A 345 -10.33 25.66 35.08
CA VAL A 345 -10.35 24.67 36.16
C VAL A 345 -9.78 23.29 35.78
N GLY A 346 -9.47 23.05 34.50
CA GLY A 346 -9.01 21.74 34.01
C GLY A 346 -7.68 21.28 34.61
N LEU A 347 -7.56 19.98 34.85
CA LEU A 347 -6.44 19.32 35.53
C LEU A 347 -5.75 18.27 34.66
N TYR A 348 -4.46 18.02 34.95
CA TYR A 348 -3.69 16.91 34.35
C TYR A 348 -3.64 16.94 32.81
N ASN A 349 -3.62 18.13 32.21
CA ASN A 349 -3.58 18.28 30.76
C ASN A 349 -2.15 18.52 30.24
N ILE A 350 -1.81 17.93 29.10
CA ILE A 350 -0.58 18.17 28.34
C ILE A 350 -0.95 18.87 27.04
N LEU A 351 -0.54 20.12 26.85
CA LEU A 351 -0.88 20.92 25.67
C LEU A 351 0.39 21.47 25.02
N ILE A 352 0.67 21.08 23.78
CA ILE A 352 1.90 21.43 23.08
C ILE A 352 1.59 21.99 21.69
N GLY A 353 1.90 23.26 21.44
CA GLY A 353 1.76 23.89 20.13
C GLY A 353 1.10 25.27 20.15
N TYR A 354 0.87 25.82 18.97
CA TYR A 354 0.23 27.12 18.79
C TYR A 354 -1.28 27.00 19.05
N ARG A 355 -1.80 27.75 20.03
CA ARG A 355 -3.23 27.81 20.40
C ARG A 355 -3.88 26.45 20.63
N THR A 356 -3.11 25.48 21.11
CA THR A 356 -3.62 24.16 21.49
C THR A 356 -4.53 24.30 22.72
N GLY A 357 -5.77 23.80 22.66
CA GLY A 357 -6.71 23.91 23.79
C GLY A 357 -7.13 25.34 24.19
N PHE A 358 -7.23 26.27 23.23
CA PHE A 358 -7.28 27.72 23.49
C PHE A 358 -8.55 28.28 24.17
N THR A 359 -9.77 27.93 23.75
CA THR A 359 -11.01 28.69 24.09
C THR A 359 -11.84 28.17 25.27
N GLY A 360 -11.60 26.98 25.81
CA GLY A 360 -12.37 26.57 26.98
C GLY A 360 -11.90 25.27 27.60
N GLN A 361 -11.35 25.30 28.81
CA GLN A 361 -11.07 24.06 29.52
C GLN A 361 -11.58 24.07 30.95
N SER A 362 -12.57 23.21 31.16
CA SER A 362 -12.87 22.52 32.41
C SER A 362 -12.49 21.03 32.35
N GLY A 363 -12.01 20.55 31.19
CA GLY A 363 -11.72 19.14 30.93
C GLY A 363 -10.40 18.68 31.53
N ASN A 364 -10.37 17.42 31.97
CA ASN A 364 -9.22 16.82 32.64
C ASN A 364 -8.57 15.73 31.77
N PHE A 365 -7.32 15.38 32.07
CA PHE A 365 -6.61 14.24 31.48
C PHE A 365 -6.47 14.28 29.95
N ASN A 366 -6.38 15.48 29.37
CA ASN A 366 -6.23 15.63 27.93
C ASN A 366 -4.76 15.71 27.49
N THR A 367 -4.42 15.11 26.35
CA THR A 367 -3.12 15.24 25.69
C THR A 367 -3.29 15.82 24.30
N PHE A 368 -2.98 17.11 24.12
CA PHE A 368 -3.09 17.80 22.85
C PHE A 368 -1.73 18.24 22.31
N MET A 369 -1.48 17.99 21.03
CA MET A 369 -0.23 18.36 20.36
C MET A 369 -0.49 18.81 18.92
N GLY A 370 -0.01 20.00 18.56
CA GLY A 370 -0.11 20.55 17.21
C GLY A 370 -0.80 21.91 17.15
N TYR A 371 -0.83 22.50 15.95
CA TYR A 371 -1.50 23.77 15.69
C TYR A 371 -3.01 23.62 15.91
N GLN A 372 -3.54 24.36 16.89
CA GLN A 372 -4.97 24.42 17.23
C GLN A 372 -5.62 23.04 17.50
N ALA A 373 -4.84 22.04 17.92
CA ALA A 373 -5.44 20.77 18.38
C ALA A 373 -6.30 21.05 19.62
N GLY A 374 -7.53 20.51 19.64
CA GLY A 374 -8.50 20.71 20.72
C GLY A 374 -8.90 22.17 20.98
N TYR A 375 -8.84 23.07 19.98
CA TYR A 375 -9.02 24.52 20.16
C TYR A 375 -10.26 24.94 20.99
N THR A 376 -11.38 24.23 20.85
CA THR A 376 -12.65 24.46 21.60
C THR A 376 -13.01 23.36 22.61
N ASN A 377 -12.12 22.38 22.84
CA ASN A 377 -12.38 21.19 23.64
C ASN A 377 -12.69 21.49 25.11
N THR A 378 -13.91 21.20 25.54
CA THR A 378 -14.34 21.28 26.95
C THR A 378 -14.45 19.91 27.64
N GLY A 379 -14.26 18.81 26.91
CA GLY A 379 -14.34 17.43 27.41
C GLY A 379 -13.04 16.90 28.03
N SER A 380 -13.13 15.75 28.70
CA SER A 380 -12.03 15.08 29.41
C SER A 380 -11.58 13.78 28.71
N ASP A 381 -10.42 13.24 29.09
CA ASP A 381 -9.88 11.96 28.62
C ASP A 381 -9.67 11.90 27.09
N ASN A 382 -9.23 13.00 26.47
CA ASN A 382 -9.00 13.06 25.02
C ASN A 382 -7.50 13.12 24.66
N THR A 383 -7.10 12.44 23.57
CA THR A 383 -5.76 12.54 22.97
C THR A 383 -5.88 13.09 21.55
N PHE A 384 -5.48 14.34 21.32
CA PHE A 384 -5.54 15.00 20.00
C PHE A 384 -4.16 15.40 19.51
N ILE A 385 -3.67 14.76 18.44
CA ILE A 385 -2.32 14.98 17.92
C ILE A 385 -2.40 15.28 16.42
N GLY A 386 -2.03 16.49 16.01
CA GLY A 386 -2.00 16.92 14.61
C GLY A 386 -2.51 18.34 14.39
N TYR A 387 -2.30 18.85 13.17
CA TYR A 387 -2.87 20.12 12.73
C TYR A 387 -4.40 20.06 12.78
N LEU A 388 -5.05 20.92 13.59
CA LEU A 388 -6.51 20.99 13.76
C LEU A 388 -7.20 19.70 14.26
N ALA A 389 -6.47 18.75 14.86
CA ALA A 389 -7.08 17.55 15.42
C ALA A 389 -8.07 17.91 16.55
N GLY A 390 -9.33 17.50 16.43
CA GLY A 390 -10.37 17.82 17.41
C GLY A 390 -10.65 19.31 17.62
N ASN A 391 -10.37 20.18 16.64
CA ASN A 391 -10.46 21.64 16.77
C ASN A 391 -11.81 22.12 17.34
N SER A 392 -12.92 21.58 16.86
CA SER A 392 -14.28 21.95 17.24
C SER A 392 -14.93 21.01 18.28
N HIS A 393 -14.13 20.19 18.99
CA HIS A 393 -14.66 19.27 20.01
C HIS A 393 -15.24 20.02 21.20
N LEU A 394 -16.35 19.53 21.79
CA LEU A 394 -16.98 20.15 22.95
C LEU A 394 -16.89 19.22 24.18
N SER A 395 -17.98 19.06 24.93
CA SER A 395 -17.97 18.57 26.33
C SER A 395 -17.86 17.06 26.52
N LYS A 396 -17.68 16.28 25.44
CA LYS A 396 -17.63 14.82 25.47
C LYS A 396 -16.18 14.30 25.48
N GLY A 397 -15.98 13.05 25.87
CA GLY A 397 -14.65 12.55 26.26
C GLY A 397 -14.30 11.16 25.74
N GLY A 398 -13.09 10.72 26.07
CA GLY A 398 -12.59 9.38 25.73
C GLY A 398 -12.18 9.23 24.26
N ASN A 399 -11.85 10.31 23.56
CA ASN A 399 -11.54 10.25 22.13
C ASN A 399 -10.02 10.26 21.86
N VAL A 400 -9.60 9.55 20.82
CA VAL A 400 -8.21 9.54 20.32
C VAL A 400 -8.21 10.00 18.87
N TYR A 401 -7.77 11.22 18.59
CA TYR A 401 -7.65 11.78 17.25
C TYR A 401 -6.19 12.03 16.90
N ILE A 402 -5.65 11.31 15.92
CA ILE A 402 -4.24 11.40 15.53
C ILE A 402 -4.14 11.61 14.01
N GLY A 403 -3.68 12.78 13.58
CA GLY A 403 -3.54 13.14 12.18
C GLY A 403 -4.06 14.55 11.88
N SER A 404 -3.66 15.09 10.73
CA SER A 404 -4.15 16.40 10.26
C SER A 404 -5.68 16.36 10.11
N ARG A 405 -6.40 17.27 10.77
CA ARG A 405 -7.86 17.42 10.72
C ARG A 405 -8.65 16.18 11.16
N ALA A 406 -8.03 15.25 11.89
CA ALA A 406 -8.73 14.12 12.49
C ALA A 406 -9.78 14.65 13.48
N GLY A 407 -11.06 14.33 13.24
CA GLY A 407 -12.17 14.83 14.05
C GLY A 407 -12.29 16.37 14.12
N GLU A 408 -11.82 17.12 13.11
CA GLU A 408 -11.78 18.60 13.14
C GLU A 408 -13.12 19.23 13.57
N ASN A 409 -14.24 18.75 13.03
CA ASN A 409 -15.59 19.23 13.33
C ASN A 409 -16.38 18.31 14.28
N ALA A 410 -15.71 17.33 14.92
CA ALA A 410 -16.31 16.39 15.87
C ALA A 410 -16.85 17.12 17.11
N THR A 411 -18.08 17.63 17.13
CA THR A 411 -18.55 18.49 18.23
C THR A 411 -18.93 17.74 19.52
N LEU A 412 -19.68 16.64 19.43
CA LEU A 412 -20.25 15.93 20.58
C LEU A 412 -20.00 14.41 20.54
N GLY A 413 -18.96 13.97 19.84
CA GLY A 413 -18.55 12.56 19.78
C GLY A 413 -17.94 12.05 21.09
N GLU A 414 -18.14 10.78 21.41
CA GLU A 414 -17.61 10.14 22.63
C GLU A 414 -16.98 8.78 22.29
N GLN A 415 -15.85 8.44 22.91
CA GLN A 415 -15.20 7.13 22.76
C GLN A 415 -14.80 6.78 21.32
N ASN A 416 -14.40 7.77 20.51
CA ASN A 416 -13.99 7.54 19.12
C ASN A 416 -12.47 7.44 18.97
N VAL A 417 -12.01 6.61 18.04
CA VAL A 417 -10.60 6.49 17.64
C VAL A 417 -10.48 6.88 16.18
N TYR A 418 -9.97 8.09 15.89
CA TYR A 418 -9.72 8.58 14.53
C TYR A 418 -8.24 8.72 14.27
N SER A 419 -7.76 8.11 13.19
CA SER A 419 -6.36 8.14 12.80
C SER A 419 -6.19 8.43 11.32
N CYS A 420 -5.13 9.17 10.99
CA CYS A 420 -4.79 9.71 9.67
C CYS A 420 -5.60 10.96 9.30
N GLU A 421 -5.26 11.52 8.13
CA GLU A 421 -5.80 12.80 7.70
C GLU A 421 -7.31 12.78 7.47
N SER A 422 -8.00 13.75 8.06
CA SER A 422 -9.44 13.99 7.94
C SER A 422 -10.35 12.81 8.30
N ALA A 423 -9.85 11.82 9.04
CA ALA A 423 -10.67 10.73 9.58
C ALA A 423 -11.74 11.32 10.52
N GLY A 424 -13.01 11.01 10.26
CA GLY A 424 -14.15 11.52 11.02
C GLY A 424 -14.31 13.04 11.04
N SER A 425 -13.72 13.78 10.08
CA SER A 425 -13.61 15.25 10.11
C SER A 425 -14.95 15.96 10.30
N SER A 426 -16.06 15.47 9.73
CA SER A 426 -17.40 16.06 9.87
C SER A 426 -18.30 15.30 10.87
N THR A 427 -17.72 14.58 11.83
CA THR A 427 -18.53 13.90 12.86
C THR A 427 -19.29 14.92 13.70
N THR A 428 -20.52 14.64 14.16
CA THR A 428 -21.25 15.54 15.07
C THR A 428 -21.60 14.84 16.40
N TYR A 429 -22.36 13.74 16.37
CA TYR A 429 -22.83 13.00 17.57
C TYR A 429 -22.36 11.54 17.66
N GLY A 430 -21.61 11.04 16.67
CA GLY A 430 -21.21 9.63 16.60
C GLY A 430 -20.34 9.20 17.78
N ARG A 431 -20.63 8.01 18.33
CA ARG A 431 -19.90 7.42 19.46
C ARG A 431 -19.34 6.05 19.16
N LYS A 432 -18.25 5.66 19.86
CA LYS A 432 -17.66 4.32 19.79
C LYS A 432 -17.26 3.91 18.37
N ASN A 433 -16.76 4.85 17.58
CA ASN A 433 -16.30 4.59 16.23
C ASN A 433 -14.78 4.38 16.19
N VAL A 434 -14.31 3.56 15.25
CA VAL A 434 -12.90 3.38 14.94
C VAL A 434 -12.68 3.71 13.47
N PHE A 435 -12.15 4.89 13.16
CA PHE A 435 -11.87 5.33 11.78
C PHE A 435 -10.36 5.48 11.57
N ILE A 436 -9.79 4.68 10.69
CA ILE A 436 -8.35 4.67 10.42
C ILE A 436 -8.14 4.70 8.91
N GLY A 437 -7.53 5.77 8.41
CA GLY A 437 -7.25 5.94 6.99
C GLY A 437 -7.67 7.32 6.48
N PHE A 438 -7.10 7.73 5.35
CA PHE A 438 -7.41 9.02 4.72
C PHE A 438 -8.90 9.15 4.45
N GLN A 439 -9.54 10.15 5.07
CA GLN A 439 -10.97 10.46 4.96
C GLN A 439 -11.92 9.29 5.32
N ALA A 440 -11.49 8.34 6.16
CA ALA A 440 -12.38 7.31 6.68
C ALA A 440 -13.51 7.97 7.53
N GLY A 441 -14.77 7.63 7.24
CA GLY A 441 -15.93 8.18 7.95
C GLY A 441 -16.07 9.71 7.86
N TYR A 442 -15.59 10.34 6.78
CA TYR A 442 -15.51 11.80 6.67
C TYR A 442 -16.83 12.54 7.00
N TYR A 443 -17.97 12.04 6.50
CA TYR A 443 -19.29 12.67 6.68
C TYR A 443 -20.17 12.10 7.80
N ASN A 444 -19.58 11.43 8.81
CA ASN A 444 -20.28 10.71 9.89
C ASN A 444 -21.11 11.59 10.84
N THR A 445 -22.19 12.14 10.31
CA THR A 445 -23.09 13.11 10.92
C THR A 445 -24.19 12.42 11.71
N GLY A 446 -23.90 12.09 12.97
CA GLY A 446 -24.93 11.71 13.94
C GLY A 446 -25.94 12.84 14.21
N THR A 447 -27.08 12.54 14.83
CA THR A 447 -28.08 13.55 15.23
C THR A 447 -28.29 13.53 16.75
N SER A 448 -28.58 14.69 17.35
CA SER A 448 -28.84 14.82 18.80
C SER A 448 -30.02 13.98 19.29
N THR A 449 -31.00 13.73 18.41
CA THR A 449 -32.21 12.97 18.72
C THR A 449 -31.96 11.49 18.94
N LEU A 450 -30.87 10.96 18.39
CA LEU A 450 -30.48 9.56 18.47
C LEU A 450 -28.95 9.50 18.55
N PRO A 451 -28.34 9.61 19.74
CA PRO A 451 -26.88 9.65 19.92
C PRO A 451 -26.16 8.36 19.47
N ASP A 452 -26.90 7.32 19.07
CA ASP A 452 -26.38 6.11 18.43
C ASP A 452 -26.30 6.21 16.89
N ASN A 453 -26.90 7.22 16.27
CA ASN A 453 -26.81 7.45 14.84
C ASN A 453 -25.38 7.88 14.49
N GLY A 454 -24.78 7.22 13.49
CA GLY A 454 -23.37 7.41 13.18
C GLY A 454 -22.42 6.79 14.22
N GLY A 455 -22.91 5.91 15.12
CA GLY A 455 -22.09 5.24 16.15
C GLY A 455 -21.78 3.77 15.86
N LEU A 456 -20.87 3.20 16.65
CA LEU A 456 -20.50 1.77 16.63
C LEU A 456 -19.96 1.29 15.27
N ASN A 457 -19.30 2.16 14.51
CA ASN A 457 -18.75 1.82 13.20
C ASN A 457 -17.24 1.56 13.28
N VAL A 458 -16.75 0.60 12.48
CA VAL A 458 -15.32 0.33 12.29
C VAL A 458 -14.99 0.56 10.82
N PHE A 459 -14.32 1.67 10.49
CA PHE A 459 -13.89 2.00 9.13
C PHE A 459 -12.36 2.02 9.05
N LEU A 460 -11.79 1.10 8.28
CA LEU A 460 -10.35 0.97 8.09
C LEU A 460 -10.02 0.99 6.59
N GLY A 461 -9.37 2.04 6.12
CA GLY A 461 -8.94 2.19 4.72
C GLY A 461 -9.19 3.59 4.15
N ASN A 462 -8.60 3.86 2.98
CA ASN A 462 -8.84 5.10 2.24
C ASN A 462 -10.33 5.22 1.91
N LYS A 463 -10.99 6.29 2.36
CA LYS A 463 -12.41 6.59 2.11
C LYS A 463 -13.39 5.47 2.51
N ALA A 464 -13.02 4.58 3.44
CA ALA A 464 -13.96 3.62 4.01
C ALA A 464 -15.11 4.37 4.71
N GLY A 465 -16.36 4.10 4.31
CA GLY A 465 -17.55 4.78 4.86
C GLY A 465 -17.57 6.29 4.67
N TRP A 466 -16.94 6.84 3.62
CA TRP A 466 -16.79 8.29 3.42
C TRP A 466 -18.10 9.08 3.50
N SER A 467 -19.18 8.58 2.87
CA SER A 467 -20.51 9.22 2.86
C SER A 467 -21.40 8.87 4.07
N ASN A 468 -20.92 8.05 5.03
CA ASN A 468 -21.76 7.60 6.15
C ASN A 468 -22.26 8.81 6.91
N THR A 469 -23.57 8.98 7.05
CA THR A 469 -24.17 10.08 7.82
C THR A 469 -24.64 9.53 9.17
N THR A 470 -25.74 8.77 9.16
CA THR A 470 -26.38 8.23 10.36
C THR A 470 -26.27 6.71 10.49
N GLY A 471 -25.68 6.03 9.48
CA GLY A 471 -25.44 4.59 9.50
C GLY A 471 -24.64 4.15 10.73
N LYS A 472 -25.00 3.02 11.31
CA LYS A 472 -24.45 2.52 12.59
C LYS A 472 -24.13 1.03 12.52
N GLN A 473 -23.27 0.56 13.43
CA GLN A 473 -22.95 -0.87 13.57
C GLN A 473 -22.41 -1.48 12.26
N ASN A 474 -21.67 -0.69 11.48
CA ASN A 474 -21.05 -1.14 10.24
C ASN A 474 -19.57 -1.46 10.43
N VAL A 475 -19.06 -2.46 9.70
CA VAL A 475 -17.65 -2.81 9.63
C VAL A 475 -17.20 -2.68 8.19
N PHE A 476 -16.47 -1.61 7.84
CA PHE A 476 -15.93 -1.37 6.51
C PHE A 476 -14.40 -1.41 6.53
N VAL A 477 -13.81 -2.37 5.83
CA VAL A 477 -12.36 -2.58 5.81
C VAL A 477 -11.87 -2.70 4.37
N GLY A 478 -11.13 -1.73 3.87
CA GLY A 478 -10.62 -1.68 2.49
C GLY A 478 -10.69 -0.28 1.88
N ASN A 479 -10.05 -0.11 0.72
CA ASN A 479 -10.19 1.12 -0.06
C ASN A 479 -11.64 1.25 -0.55
N SER A 480 -12.29 2.38 -0.23
CA SER A 480 -13.65 2.71 -0.65
C SER A 480 -14.72 1.67 -0.29
N ALA A 481 -14.47 0.85 0.75
CA ALA A 481 -15.47 -0.06 1.29
C ALA A 481 -16.64 0.76 1.87
N GLY A 482 -17.87 0.49 1.40
CA GLY A 482 -19.06 1.25 1.80
C GLY A 482 -19.01 2.75 1.50
N LEU A 483 -18.30 3.17 0.44
CA LEU A 483 -18.06 4.58 0.09
C LEU A 483 -19.34 5.45 0.11
N ASP A 484 -20.41 4.97 -0.50
CA ASP A 484 -21.68 5.69 -0.66
C ASP A 484 -22.72 5.37 0.43
N ASN A 485 -22.35 4.58 1.45
CA ASN A 485 -23.27 4.29 2.56
C ASN A 485 -23.62 5.59 3.26
N THR A 486 -24.90 5.91 3.36
CA THR A 486 -25.42 7.12 4.03
C THR A 486 -26.09 6.75 5.35
N THR A 487 -27.11 5.89 5.33
CA THR A 487 -27.92 5.52 6.50
C THR A 487 -27.98 4.03 6.77
N GLY A 488 -27.36 3.21 5.90
CA GLY A 488 -27.31 1.76 6.07
C GLY A 488 -26.63 1.35 7.38
N TYR A 489 -27.11 0.27 7.99
CA TYR A 489 -26.66 -0.22 9.30
C TYR A 489 -26.54 -1.75 9.32
N ASN A 490 -25.76 -2.27 10.26
CA ASN A 490 -25.46 -3.71 10.39
C ASN A 490 -24.83 -4.32 9.13
N ASN A 491 -24.01 -3.57 8.40
CA ASN A 491 -23.31 -4.08 7.22
C ASN A 491 -21.85 -4.44 7.53
N VAL A 492 -21.35 -5.52 6.92
CA VAL A 492 -19.94 -5.94 6.98
C VAL A 492 -19.37 -5.94 5.57
N PHE A 493 -18.54 -4.95 5.23
CA PHE A 493 -17.86 -4.82 3.94
C PHE A 493 -16.35 -4.93 4.13
N ILE A 494 -15.74 -5.95 3.53
CA ILE A 494 -14.30 -6.23 3.68
C ILE A 494 -13.70 -6.50 2.31
N GLY A 495 -12.89 -5.59 1.80
CA GLY A 495 -12.27 -5.65 0.47
C GLY A 495 -12.22 -4.29 -0.21
N ASN A 496 -11.39 -4.17 -1.26
CA ASN A 496 -11.39 -2.99 -2.12
C ASN A 496 -12.76 -2.87 -2.82
N MET A 497 -13.42 -1.71 -2.73
CA MET A 497 -14.74 -1.43 -3.31
C MET A 497 -15.88 -2.37 -2.85
N ALA A 498 -15.70 -3.10 -1.75
CA ALA A 498 -16.76 -3.95 -1.21
C ALA A 498 -17.98 -3.08 -0.80
N GLY A 499 -19.15 -3.36 -1.36
CA GLY A 499 -20.38 -2.62 -1.09
C GLY A 499 -20.34 -1.12 -1.39
N SER A 500 -19.49 -0.66 -2.33
CA SER A 500 -19.21 0.77 -2.53
C SER A 500 -20.44 1.61 -2.84
N SER A 501 -21.44 1.07 -3.56
CA SER A 501 -22.67 1.79 -3.95
C SER A 501 -23.88 1.51 -3.05
N ASN A 502 -23.70 0.85 -1.90
CA ASN A 502 -24.79 0.66 -0.94
C ASN A 502 -25.13 2.01 -0.29
N THR A 503 -26.38 2.48 -0.39
CA THR A 503 -26.77 3.79 0.17
C THR A 503 -27.43 3.69 1.54
N ASN A 504 -28.48 2.88 1.69
CA ASN A 504 -29.36 2.92 2.88
C ASN A 504 -29.84 1.54 3.31
N TYR A 505 -29.33 0.46 2.71
CA TYR A 505 -29.79 -0.89 3.01
C TYR A 505 -28.90 -1.57 4.04
N ILE A 506 -29.43 -2.67 4.58
CA ILE A 506 -29.02 -3.18 5.89
C ILE A 506 -28.70 -4.67 5.85
N ALA A 507 -27.98 -5.12 6.87
CA ALA A 507 -27.72 -6.53 7.15
C ALA A 507 -27.05 -7.27 5.97
N ASN A 508 -26.11 -6.59 5.30
CA ASN A 508 -25.33 -7.19 4.22
C ASN A 508 -23.95 -7.64 4.71
N VAL A 509 -23.46 -8.75 4.15
CA VAL A 509 -22.09 -9.23 4.31
C VAL A 509 -21.46 -9.27 2.93
N MET A 510 -20.50 -8.38 2.64
CA MET A 510 -19.79 -8.32 1.36
C MET A 510 -18.28 -8.43 1.63
N ILE A 511 -17.69 -9.58 1.31
CA ILE A 511 -16.29 -9.89 1.64
C ILE A 511 -15.57 -10.32 0.36
N GLY A 512 -14.61 -9.54 -0.11
CA GLY A 512 -13.87 -9.76 -1.35
C GLY A 512 -13.67 -8.46 -2.11
N GLU A 513 -12.70 -8.47 -3.03
CA GLU A 513 -12.51 -7.36 -3.96
C GLU A 513 -13.75 -7.22 -4.85
N SER A 514 -14.30 -5.99 -4.91
CA SER A 514 -15.50 -5.62 -5.66
C SER A 514 -16.76 -6.46 -5.35
N ALA A 515 -16.79 -7.16 -4.20
CA ALA A 515 -17.96 -7.90 -3.74
C ALA A 515 -19.13 -6.93 -3.53
N GLY A 516 -20.22 -7.11 -4.28
CA GLY A 516 -21.38 -6.22 -4.26
C GLY A 516 -21.07 -4.75 -4.55
N ALA A 517 -20.08 -4.43 -5.39
CA ALA A 517 -19.70 -3.03 -5.65
C ALA A 517 -20.89 -2.15 -6.11
N SER A 518 -21.79 -2.68 -6.95
CA SER A 518 -23.03 -1.99 -7.37
C SER A 518 -24.26 -2.30 -6.50
N ALA A 519 -24.09 -3.10 -5.45
CA ALA A 519 -25.19 -3.67 -4.67
C ALA A 519 -25.85 -2.67 -3.73
N ASN A 520 -27.00 -2.17 -4.17
CA ASN A 520 -27.92 -1.38 -3.35
C ASN A 520 -29.08 -2.25 -2.86
N VAL A 521 -28.77 -3.26 -2.04
CA VAL A 521 -29.70 -4.29 -1.57
C VAL A 521 -29.58 -4.53 -0.06
N ALA A 522 -30.59 -5.15 0.54
CA ALA A 522 -30.62 -5.65 1.91
C ALA A 522 -30.51 -7.19 1.98
N GLN A 523 -29.97 -7.67 3.12
CA GLN A 523 -29.90 -9.09 3.47
C GLN A 523 -29.13 -9.94 2.43
N ALA A 524 -28.08 -9.37 1.82
CA ALA A 524 -27.22 -10.07 0.89
C ALA A 524 -25.96 -10.61 1.57
N VAL A 525 -25.54 -11.83 1.22
CA VAL A 525 -24.28 -12.44 1.65
C VAL A 525 -23.44 -12.70 0.41
N PHE A 526 -22.50 -11.81 0.09
CA PHE A 526 -21.60 -11.89 -1.05
C PHE A 526 -20.16 -12.11 -0.57
N VAL A 527 -19.61 -13.30 -0.76
CA VAL A 527 -18.29 -13.67 -0.27
C VAL A 527 -17.46 -14.23 -1.42
N GLY A 528 -16.39 -13.54 -1.80
CA GLY A 528 -15.52 -13.87 -2.93
C GLY A 528 -15.24 -12.66 -3.81
N GLN A 529 -14.16 -12.72 -4.59
CA GLN A 529 -13.86 -11.71 -5.61
C GLN A 529 -15.04 -11.57 -6.57
N GLU A 530 -15.48 -10.34 -6.81
CA GLU A 530 -16.58 -10.00 -7.72
C GLU A 530 -17.90 -10.78 -7.47
N ALA A 531 -18.13 -11.27 -6.25
CA ALA A 531 -19.39 -11.90 -5.88
C ALA A 531 -20.51 -10.86 -5.92
N GLY A 532 -21.55 -11.09 -6.73
CA GLY A 532 -22.70 -10.20 -6.85
C GLY A 532 -22.39 -8.76 -7.30
N THR A 533 -21.27 -8.52 -7.99
CA THR A 533 -20.81 -7.16 -8.34
C THR A 533 -21.85 -6.32 -9.07
N ASN A 534 -22.60 -6.91 -10.02
CA ASN A 534 -23.58 -6.19 -10.83
C ASN A 534 -25.01 -6.22 -10.24
N VAL A 535 -25.20 -6.76 -9.03
CA VAL A 535 -26.51 -6.74 -8.38
C VAL A 535 -26.86 -5.28 -8.14
N THR A 536 -27.97 -4.81 -8.70
CA THR A 536 -28.46 -3.44 -8.49
C THR A 536 -29.70 -3.45 -7.60
N THR A 537 -30.57 -4.45 -7.81
CA THR A 537 -31.76 -4.74 -6.99
C THR A 537 -31.90 -6.26 -6.83
N GLY A 538 -32.78 -6.72 -5.94
CA GLY A 538 -32.95 -8.15 -5.65
C GLY A 538 -32.38 -8.52 -4.28
N PHE A 539 -33.28 -8.57 -3.30
CA PHE A 539 -32.94 -8.82 -1.90
C PHE A 539 -32.71 -10.32 -1.62
N ASN A 540 -32.13 -10.61 -0.45
CA ASN A 540 -32.04 -11.97 0.10
C ASN A 540 -31.25 -12.95 -0.79
N ASN A 541 -30.12 -12.51 -1.34
CA ASN A 541 -29.23 -13.37 -2.12
C ASN A 541 -28.05 -13.85 -1.27
N THR A 542 -27.67 -15.12 -1.40
CA THR A 542 -26.45 -15.70 -0.80
C THR A 542 -25.53 -16.17 -1.91
N PHE A 543 -24.44 -15.45 -2.18
CA PHE A 543 -23.42 -15.74 -3.18
C PHE A 543 -22.06 -15.98 -2.51
N ILE A 544 -21.57 -17.22 -2.54
CA ILE A 544 -20.31 -17.60 -1.88
C ILE A 544 -19.39 -18.31 -2.89
N GLY A 545 -18.25 -17.68 -3.21
CA GLY A 545 -17.28 -18.09 -4.21
C GLY A 545 -16.91 -16.95 -5.14
N ALA A 546 -15.73 -16.98 -5.76
CA ALA A 546 -15.35 -15.95 -6.73
C ALA A 546 -16.26 -15.98 -7.97
N TYR A 547 -16.64 -14.79 -8.45
CA TYR A 547 -17.52 -14.55 -9.59
C TYR A 547 -18.94 -15.15 -9.46
N THR A 548 -19.36 -15.51 -8.25
CA THR A 548 -20.68 -16.07 -7.98
C THR A 548 -21.77 -15.02 -8.19
N GLY A 549 -22.79 -15.34 -8.99
CA GLY A 549 -23.88 -14.41 -9.30
C GLY A 549 -23.40 -13.06 -9.88
N ARG A 550 -22.21 -12.99 -10.48
CA ARG A 550 -21.58 -11.72 -10.90
C ARG A 550 -22.49 -10.88 -11.78
N VAL A 551 -23.22 -11.51 -12.71
CA VAL A 551 -24.07 -10.81 -13.69
C VAL A 551 -25.54 -10.69 -13.25
N VAL A 552 -25.88 -11.15 -12.04
CA VAL A 552 -27.22 -10.95 -11.49
C VAL A 552 -27.43 -9.45 -11.32
N THR A 553 -28.52 -8.91 -11.88
CA THR A 553 -28.85 -7.47 -11.80
C THR A 553 -30.06 -7.21 -10.92
N THR A 554 -31.13 -8.01 -11.04
CA THR A 554 -32.43 -7.78 -10.37
C THR A 554 -33.01 -9.03 -9.69
N GLY A 555 -32.38 -10.20 -9.86
CA GLY A 555 -32.82 -11.47 -9.28
C GLY A 555 -32.63 -11.50 -7.77
N GLY A 556 -33.67 -11.83 -7.01
CA GLY A 556 -33.64 -11.97 -5.56
C GLY A 556 -33.92 -13.40 -5.10
N TYR A 557 -33.70 -13.67 -3.81
CA TYR A 557 -33.94 -14.97 -3.18
C TYR A 557 -33.13 -16.14 -3.78
N ASN A 558 -31.91 -15.88 -4.28
CA ASN A 558 -31.05 -16.91 -4.84
C ASN A 558 -29.98 -17.35 -3.84
N SER A 559 -29.65 -18.65 -3.84
CA SER A 559 -28.59 -19.24 -3.02
C SER A 559 -27.56 -19.93 -3.92
N PHE A 560 -26.48 -19.23 -4.23
CA PHE A 560 -25.39 -19.69 -5.10
C PHE A 560 -24.10 -19.88 -4.29
N ILE A 561 -23.54 -21.08 -4.34
CA ILE A 561 -22.35 -21.46 -3.59
C ILE A 561 -21.42 -22.26 -4.50
N GLY A 562 -20.22 -21.74 -4.75
CA GLY A 562 -19.23 -22.30 -5.66
C GLY A 562 -18.70 -21.24 -6.62
N ASN A 563 -17.44 -21.36 -7.05
CA ASN A 563 -16.87 -20.45 -8.05
C ASN A 563 -17.74 -20.44 -9.33
N GLN A 564 -18.12 -19.25 -9.79
CA GLN A 564 -19.03 -19.05 -10.92
C GLN A 564 -20.42 -19.72 -10.78
N ALA A 565 -20.88 -20.06 -9.57
CA ALA A 565 -22.25 -20.54 -9.40
C ALA A 565 -23.25 -19.43 -9.76
N GLY A 566 -24.30 -19.78 -10.50
CA GLY A 566 -25.32 -18.85 -10.99
C GLY A 566 -24.80 -17.81 -11.98
N TYR A 567 -23.64 -18.05 -12.63
CA TYR A 567 -22.96 -17.07 -13.47
C TYR A 567 -23.81 -16.53 -14.64
N TYR A 568 -24.76 -17.30 -15.18
CA TYR A 568 -25.63 -16.84 -16.25
C TYR A 568 -26.96 -16.26 -15.78
N ASN A 569 -27.28 -16.32 -14.48
CA ASN A 569 -28.51 -15.73 -13.97
C ASN A 569 -28.40 -14.20 -13.98
N VAL A 570 -29.35 -13.52 -14.64
CA VAL A 570 -29.44 -12.06 -14.69
C VAL A 570 -30.59 -11.56 -13.82
N SER A 571 -31.77 -12.15 -13.92
CA SER A 571 -32.97 -11.66 -13.22
C SER A 571 -33.83 -12.75 -12.56
N GLY A 572 -33.46 -14.02 -12.70
CA GLY A 572 -34.16 -15.16 -12.12
C GLY A 572 -34.13 -15.20 -10.60
N ARG A 573 -35.13 -15.83 -10.01
CA ARG A 573 -35.43 -15.79 -8.57
C ARG A 573 -35.65 -17.19 -7.98
N TRP A 574 -35.49 -17.29 -6.67
CA TRP A 574 -35.71 -18.53 -5.92
C TRP A 574 -34.85 -19.72 -6.40
N ASN A 575 -33.67 -19.44 -6.95
CA ASN A 575 -32.79 -20.48 -7.46
C ASN A 575 -31.77 -20.93 -6.43
N THR A 576 -31.42 -22.21 -6.48
CA THR A 576 -30.32 -22.80 -5.71
C THR A 576 -29.27 -23.35 -6.67
N ALA A 577 -28.01 -22.93 -6.52
CA ALA A 577 -26.91 -23.48 -7.30
C ALA A 577 -25.74 -23.81 -6.37
N LEU A 578 -25.35 -25.08 -6.31
CA LEU A 578 -24.26 -25.56 -5.45
C LEU A 578 -23.23 -26.32 -6.29
N GLY A 579 -22.04 -25.74 -6.46
CA GLY A 579 -20.92 -26.33 -7.20
C GLY A 579 -20.24 -25.34 -8.15
N TYR A 580 -19.03 -25.69 -8.62
CA TYR A 580 -18.35 -24.93 -9.67
C TYR A 580 -19.23 -24.86 -10.92
N PHE A 581 -19.57 -23.63 -11.34
CA PHE A 581 -20.36 -23.38 -12.54
C PHE A 581 -21.78 -24.00 -12.52
N ALA A 582 -22.35 -24.28 -11.35
CA ALA A 582 -23.73 -24.77 -11.24
C ALA A 582 -24.75 -23.64 -11.47
N GLY A 583 -25.95 -23.96 -12.00
CA GLY A 583 -27.09 -23.03 -12.07
C GLY A 583 -27.75 -22.97 -13.45
N PRO A 584 -28.43 -21.84 -13.77
CA PRO A 584 -28.98 -21.62 -15.11
C PRO A 584 -27.89 -21.72 -16.19
N GLY A 585 -28.19 -22.41 -17.28
CA GLY A 585 -27.25 -22.59 -18.39
C GLY A 585 -27.00 -21.34 -19.22
N ASN A 586 -26.07 -21.46 -20.18
CA ASN A 586 -25.76 -20.37 -21.10
C ASN A 586 -26.96 -20.04 -22.02
N GLY A 587 -27.45 -18.81 -21.93
CA GLY A 587 -28.64 -18.33 -22.64
C GLY A 587 -29.91 -18.31 -21.79
N TYR A 588 -29.85 -18.79 -20.55
CA TYR A 588 -30.96 -18.77 -19.60
C TYR A 588 -30.75 -17.70 -18.53
N THR A 589 -31.00 -16.45 -18.94
CA THR A 589 -30.77 -15.27 -18.09
C THR A 589 -31.85 -15.05 -17.03
N HIS A 590 -32.98 -15.76 -17.14
CA HIS A 590 -34.09 -15.71 -16.22
C HIS A 590 -34.70 -17.11 -16.07
N LEU A 591 -34.39 -17.77 -14.96
CA LEU A 591 -35.09 -18.98 -14.51
C LEU A 591 -35.60 -18.75 -13.09
N ASP A 592 -36.79 -19.25 -12.81
CA ASP A 592 -37.39 -19.22 -11.48
C ASP A 592 -37.54 -20.62 -10.89
N ASN A 593 -37.27 -20.74 -9.58
CA ASN A 593 -37.41 -21.98 -8.83
C ASN A 593 -36.60 -23.15 -9.44
N ALA A 594 -35.36 -22.87 -9.87
CA ALA A 594 -34.44 -23.86 -10.41
C ALA A 594 -33.39 -24.27 -9.36
N THR A 595 -33.13 -25.57 -9.24
CA THR A 595 -32.10 -26.12 -8.36
C THR A 595 -31.07 -26.90 -9.17
N ALA A 596 -29.79 -26.55 -9.05
CA ALA A 596 -28.65 -27.24 -9.63
C ALA A 596 -27.65 -27.64 -8.54
N LEU A 597 -27.38 -28.94 -8.41
CA LEU A 597 -26.46 -29.49 -7.41
C LEU A 597 -25.36 -30.29 -8.11
N GLY A 598 -24.10 -29.87 -7.97
CA GLY A 598 -22.92 -30.51 -8.54
C GLY A 598 -22.16 -29.62 -9.53
N ARG A 599 -20.90 -29.99 -9.82
CA ARG A 599 -20.04 -29.30 -10.81
C ARG A 599 -20.75 -29.25 -12.16
N GLY A 600 -20.97 -28.06 -12.71
CA GLY A 600 -21.60 -27.87 -14.03
C GLY A 600 -23.06 -28.33 -14.14
N ALA A 601 -23.74 -28.59 -13.02
CA ALA A 601 -25.16 -28.94 -13.04
C ALA A 601 -25.96 -27.77 -13.64
N THR A 602 -26.71 -28.04 -14.72
CA THR A 602 -27.29 -27.00 -15.58
C THR A 602 -28.80 -27.12 -15.66
N ASN A 603 -29.52 -26.07 -15.26
CA ASN A 603 -30.97 -25.95 -15.48
C ASN A 603 -31.28 -25.25 -16.81
N THR A 604 -32.36 -25.70 -17.47
CA THR A 604 -32.80 -25.25 -18.81
C THR A 604 -34.22 -24.67 -18.80
N ALA A 605 -34.95 -24.78 -17.70
CA ALA A 605 -36.29 -24.22 -17.55
C ALA A 605 -36.66 -24.03 -16.07
N ASP A 606 -37.75 -23.30 -15.84
CA ASP A 606 -38.31 -23.08 -14.50
C ASP A 606 -38.78 -24.39 -13.86
N ASN A 607 -38.82 -24.39 -12.53
CA ASN A 607 -39.31 -25.52 -11.73
C ASN A 607 -38.58 -26.83 -12.09
N GLN A 608 -37.25 -26.78 -12.20
CA GLN A 608 -36.40 -27.94 -12.47
C GLN A 608 -35.40 -28.16 -11.35
N VAL A 609 -35.20 -29.42 -10.96
CA VAL A 609 -34.11 -29.86 -10.10
C VAL A 609 -33.17 -30.73 -10.93
N ARG A 610 -31.89 -30.37 -10.96
CA ARG A 610 -30.82 -31.09 -11.67
C ARG A 610 -29.73 -31.46 -10.66
N ILE A 611 -29.40 -32.73 -10.57
CA ILE A 611 -28.39 -33.28 -9.67
C ILE A 611 -27.32 -33.94 -10.52
N GLY A 612 -26.12 -33.39 -10.53
CA GLY A 612 -25.03 -33.80 -11.39
C GLY A 612 -24.96 -33.06 -12.74
N ASN A 613 -23.84 -33.23 -13.43
CA ASN A 613 -23.67 -32.89 -14.84
C ASN A 613 -23.83 -34.15 -15.71
N THR A 614 -23.55 -34.00 -17.00
CA THR A 614 -23.64 -35.06 -18.01
C THR A 614 -22.62 -36.19 -17.85
N SER A 615 -21.55 -36.01 -17.05
CA SER A 615 -20.56 -37.07 -16.78
C SER A 615 -20.91 -37.94 -15.57
N VAL A 616 -21.98 -37.61 -14.83
CA VAL A 616 -22.42 -38.42 -13.68
C VAL A 616 -22.87 -39.81 -14.12
N SER A 617 -22.27 -40.84 -13.54
CA SER A 617 -22.53 -42.25 -13.88
C SER A 617 -23.30 -43.03 -12.81
N SER A 618 -23.49 -42.44 -11.62
CA SER A 618 -24.26 -43.06 -10.53
C SER A 618 -24.80 -41.98 -9.58
N ILE A 619 -26.05 -42.15 -9.14
CA ILE A 619 -26.68 -41.38 -8.07
C ILE A 619 -27.17 -42.40 -7.04
N GLY A 620 -26.76 -42.29 -5.79
CA GLY A 620 -26.94 -43.34 -4.78
C GLY A 620 -27.57 -42.88 -3.47
N GLY A 621 -28.34 -43.77 -2.86
CA GLY A 621 -28.90 -43.68 -1.51
C GLY A 621 -29.37 -45.07 -1.05
N GLN A 622 -29.43 -45.33 0.26
CA GLN A 622 -29.89 -46.63 0.79
C GLN A 622 -31.39 -46.86 0.55
N VAL A 623 -32.18 -45.78 0.49
CA VAL A 623 -33.63 -45.78 0.28
C VAL A 623 -33.97 -45.04 -1.00
N GLY A 624 -34.99 -45.50 -1.72
CA GLY A 624 -35.46 -44.87 -2.96
C GLY A 624 -36.22 -43.56 -2.73
N TRP A 625 -36.52 -42.86 -3.83
CA TRP A 625 -37.35 -41.65 -3.82
C TRP A 625 -38.79 -41.98 -3.45
N SER A 626 -39.36 -41.24 -2.50
CA SER A 626 -40.79 -41.31 -2.17
C SER A 626 -41.59 -40.28 -2.98
N THR A 627 -42.69 -40.70 -3.60
CA THR A 627 -43.64 -39.81 -4.29
C THR A 627 -44.89 -39.58 -3.44
N LEU A 628 -45.39 -38.34 -3.36
CA LEU A 628 -46.62 -38.01 -2.64
C LEU A 628 -47.81 -38.80 -3.20
N SER A 629 -48.41 -39.68 -2.39
CA SER A 629 -49.52 -40.54 -2.82
C SER A 629 -50.73 -40.57 -1.88
N ASP A 630 -50.78 -39.66 -0.89
CA ASP A 630 -51.84 -39.64 0.12
C ASP A 630 -53.21 -39.24 -0.49
N LYS A 631 -54.26 -40.02 -0.20
CA LYS A 631 -55.62 -39.81 -0.70
C LYS A 631 -56.17 -38.42 -0.33
N ARG A 632 -55.76 -37.83 0.80
CA ARG A 632 -56.21 -36.50 1.23
C ARG A 632 -55.82 -35.39 0.25
N PHE A 633 -54.76 -35.61 -0.53
CA PHE A 633 -54.23 -34.66 -1.50
C PHE A 633 -54.43 -35.12 -2.95
N LYS A 634 -55.32 -36.10 -3.18
CA LYS A 634 -55.67 -36.62 -4.50
C LYS A 634 -57.16 -36.46 -4.78
N ARG A 635 -57.50 -36.16 -6.04
CA ARG A 635 -58.88 -36.19 -6.56
C ARG A 635 -58.94 -37.24 -7.66
N GLU A 636 -59.97 -38.06 -7.63
CA GLU A 636 -60.17 -39.12 -8.61
C GLU A 636 -60.73 -38.53 -9.91
N ASN A 637 -60.10 -38.87 -11.03
CA ASN A 637 -60.56 -38.53 -12.38
C ASN A 637 -60.95 -39.83 -13.11
N LYS A 638 -62.07 -39.84 -13.83
CA LYS A 638 -62.59 -41.02 -14.56
C LYS A 638 -61.87 -41.29 -15.90
N LEU A 639 -60.58 -40.96 -16.00
CA LEU A 639 -59.81 -41.23 -17.21
C LEU A 639 -59.49 -42.73 -17.29
N GLU A 640 -59.58 -43.29 -18.49
CA GLU A 640 -59.19 -44.67 -18.77
C GLU A 640 -57.67 -44.82 -18.59
N ILE A 641 -57.25 -45.88 -17.92
CA ILE A 641 -55.82 -46.20 -17.74
C ILE A 641 -55.44 -47.17 -18.86
N HIS A 642 -54.59 -46.72 -19.78
CA HIS A 642 -54.05 -47.56 -20.83
C HIS A 642 -52.99 -48.53 -20.27
N GLY A 643 -53.16 -49.81 -20.56
CA GLY A 643 -52.33 -50.90 -20.06
C GLY A 643 -51.67 -51.65 -21.21
N LEU A 644 -52.27 -52.77 -21.60
CA LEU A 644 -51.72 -53.70 -22.57
C LEU A 644 -51.62 -53.08 -23.97
N ASP A 645 -52.58 -52.25 -24.36
CA ASP A 645 -52.59 -51.53 -25.63
C ASP A 645 -51.44 -50.51 -25.75
N PHE A 646 -51.11 -49.82 -24.66
CA PHE A 646 -49.96 -48.93 -24.57
C PHE A 646 -48.65 -49.70 -24.59
N ILE A 647 -48.49 -50.70 -23.70
CA ILE A 647 -47.23 -51.45 -23.55
C ILE A 647 -46.85 -52.21 -24.82
N LEU A 648 -47.81 -52.82 -25.53
CA LEU A 648 -47.54 -53.57 -26.77
C LEU A 648 -47.08 -52.69 -27.94
N LYS A 649 -47.34 -51.38 -27.90
CA LYS A 649 -46.92 -50.43 -28.92
C LYS A 649 -45.54 -49.81 -28.66
N LEU A 650 -44.97 -49.99 -27.46
CA LEU A 650 -43.66 -49.46 -27.13
C LEU A 650 -42.54 -50.35 -27.70
N GLU A 651 -41.51 -49.72 -28.28
CA GLU A 651 -40.35 -50.42 -28.85
C GLU A 651 -39.10 -50.20 -27.98
N PRO A 652 -38.61 -51.21 -27.25
CA PRO A 652 -37.35 -51.11 -26.51
C PRO A 652 -36.15 -50.98 -27.45
N VAL A 653 -35.22 -50.11 -27.10
CA VAL A 653 -33.99 -49.85 -27.86
C VAL A 653 -32.75 -50.02 -26.99
N SER A 654 -31.66 -50.49 -27.59
CA SER A 654 -30.31 -50.39 -27.01
C SER A 654 -29.61 -49.17 -27.60
N TYR A 655 -29.00 -48.33 -26.76
CA TYR A 655 -28.36 -47.09 -27.20
C TYR A 655 -27.09 -46.78 -26.40
N GLN A 656 -26.26 -45.91 -26.94
CA GLN A 656 -25.14 -45.26 -26.25
C GLN A 656 -25.44 -43.76 -26.18
N TYR A 657 -25.02 -43.10 -25.09
CA TYR A 657 -25.16 -41.65 -25.02
C TYR A 657 -24.11 -40.98 -25.92
N ASP A 658 -24.49 -39.92 -26.62
CA ASP A 658 -23.58 -38.94 -27.20
C ASP A 658 -23.52 -37.74 -26.26
N ILE A 659 -22.64 -37.83 -25.27
CA ILE A 659 -22.49 -36.84 -24.21
C ILE A 659 -21.82 -35.58 -24.77
N THR A 660 -20.95 -35.74 -25.76
CA THR A 660 -20.32 -34.64 -26.49
C THR A 660 -21.38 -33.77 -27.19
N ALA A 661 -22.31 -34.37 -27.94
CA ALA A 661 -23.43 -33.65 -28.54
C ALA A 661 -24.33 -32.99 -27.50
N LEU A 662 -24.60 -33.67 -26.37
CA LEU A 662 -25.39 -33.11 -25.28
C LEU A 662 -24.71 -31.89 -24.63
N ASN A 663 -23.41 -31.96 -24.38
CA ASN A 663 -22.64 -30.83 -23.82
C ASN A 663 -22.66 -29.62 -24.77
N ASN A 664 -22.51 -29.88 -26.08
CA ASN A 664 -22.60 -28.83 -27.11
C ASN A 664 -24.00 -28.22 -27.15
N TYR A 665 -25.05 -29.04 -27.07
CA TYR A 665 -26.43 -28.59 -27.04
C TYR A 665 -26.74 -27.71 -25.82
N LEU A 666 -26.28 -28.15 -24.63
CA LEU A 666 -26.44 -27.43 -23.37
C LEU A 666 -25.45 -26.27 -23.19
N LYS A 667 -24.50 -26.11 -24.12
CA LYS A 667 -23.43 -25.11 -24.09
C LYS A 667 -22.62 -25.17 -22.78
N ILE A 668 -22.35 -26.39 -22.33
CA ILE A 668 -21.56 -26.66 -21.12
C ILE A 668 -20.08 -26.35 -21.43
N PRO A 669 -19.39 -25.49 -20.66
CA PRO A 669 -17.98 -25.20 -20.90
C PRO A 669 -17.09 -26.42 -20.70
N GLU A 670 -16.09 -26.61 -21.55
CA GLU A 670 -15.15 -27.74 -21.47
C GLU A 670 -14.42 -27.83 -20.11
N SER A 671 -14.24 -26.71 -19.41
CA SER A 671 -13.63 -26.69 -18.07
C SER A 671 -14.48 -27.38 -16.98
N THR A 672 -15.74 -27.71 -17.25
CA THR A 672 -16.70 -28.18 -16.25
C THR A 672 -16.96 -29.69 -16.27
N TYR A 673 -16.30 -30.44 -17.16
CA TYR A 673 -16.31 -31.92 -17.17
C TYR A 673 -14.90 -32.48 -17.46
N ASP A 674 -14.70 -33.80 -17.30
CA ASP A 674 -13.47 -34.49 -17.71
C ASP A 674 -13.76 -35.29 -19.01
N PRO A 675 -13.06 -35.01 -20.13
CA PRO A 675 -13.20 -35.77 -21.37
C PRO A 675 -13.01 -37.29 -21.21
N LYS A 676 -12.22 -37.75 -20.23
CA LYS A 676 -12.03 -39.18 -19.95
C LYS A 676 -13.28 -39.81 -19.34
N GLU A 677 -13.94 -39.12 -18.41
CA GLU A 677 -15.22 -39.58 -17.82
C GLU A 677 -16.31 -39.66 -18.89
N VAL A 678 -16.36 -38.64 -19.76
CA VAL A 678 -17.26 -38.59 -20.92
C VAL A 678 -17.03 -39.80 -21.82
N SER A 679 -15.80 -40.04 -22.25
CA SER A 679 -15.44 -41.17 -23.13
C SER A 679 -15.81 -42.52 -22.51
N GLN A 680 -15.62 -42.67 -21.19
CA GLN A 680 -16.00 -43.89 -20.48
C GLN A 680 -17.52 -44.10 -20.44
N LEU A 681 -18.30 -43.04 -20.26
CA LEU A 681 -19.76 -43.12 -20.23
C LEU A 681 -20.34 -43.42 -21.63
N GLU A 682 -19.80 -42.80 -22.68
CA GLU A 682 -20.20 -43.04 -24.08
C GLU A 682 -19.90 -44.48 -24.52
N SER A 683 -18.92 -45.16 -23.92
CA SER A 683 -18.62 -46.56 -24.20
C SER A 683 -19.66 -47.56 -23.65
N LYS A 684 -20.54 -47.13 -22.73
CA LYS A 684 -21.54 -48.01 -22.08
C LYS A 684 -22.80 -48.12 -22.93
N THR A 685 -23.29 -49.35 -23.10
CA THR A 685 -24.60 -49.62 -23.72
C THR A 685 -25.70 -49.59 -22.66
N PHE A 686 -26.76 -48.86 -22.95
CA PHE A 686 -27.97 -48.74 -22.16
C PHE A 686 -29.16 -49.35 -22.90
N ILE A 687 -30.20 -49.73 -22.17
CA ILE A 687 -31.46 -50.25 -22.71
C ILE A 687 -32.58 -49.36 -22.19
N GLY A 688 -33.51 -48.97 -23.06
CA GLY A 688 -34.60 -48.07 -22.68
C GLY A 688 -35.53 -47.74 -23.85
N PHE A 689 -36.12 -46.56 -23.81
CA PHE A 689 -37.01 -46.02 -24.85
C PHE A 689 -36.56 -44.61 -25.26
N PHE A 690 -36.84 -44.22 -26.51
CA PHE A 690 -36.79 -42.81 -26.90
C PHE A 690 -38.07 -42.10 -26.45
N ALA A 691 -37.92 -40.96 -25.79
CA ALA A 691 -39.05 -40.23 -25.22
C ALA A 691 -40.09 -39.79 -26.26
N GLN A 692 -39.63 -39.43 -27.46
CA GLN A 692 -40.46 -39.00 -28.58
C GLN A 692 -41.31 -40.16 -29.13
N ASP A 693 -40.79 -41.38 -29.13
CA ASP A 693 -41.55 -42.56 -29.56
C ASP A 693 -42.64 -42.91 -28.52
N VAL A 694 -42.32 -42.79 -27.23
CA VAL A 694 -43.31 -42.95 -26.15
C VAL A 694 -44.41 -41.89 -26.26
N GLU A 695 -44.05 -40.62 -26.54
CA GLU A 695 -45.00 -39.54 -26.76
C GLU A 695 -45.92 -39.84 -27.94
N LYS A 696 -45.36 -40.25 -29.08
CA LYS A 696 -46.14 -40.62 -30.26
C LYS A 696 -47.17 -41.71 -29.95
N VAL A 697 -46.77 -42.76 -29.22
CA VAL A 697 -47.69 -43.84 -28.82
C VAL A 697 -48.79 -43.34 -27.87
N ALA A 698 -48.46 -42.47 -26.92
CA ALA A 698 -49.45 -41.89 -26.02
C ALA A 698 -50.46 -41.01 -26.77
N ASP A 699 -49.97 -40.18 -27.71
CA ASP A 699 -50.81 -39.34 -28.57
C ASP A 699 -51.72 -40.19 -29.49
N GLU A 700 -51.21 -41.30 -30.04
CA GLU A 700 -52.01 -42.26 -30.82
C GLU A 700 -53.15 -42.89 -30.03
N LEU A 701 -52.98 -43.06 -28.71
CA LEU A 701 -53.98 -43.60 -27.80
C LEU A 701 -54.86 -42.52 -27.15
N GLY A 702 -54.56 -41.24 -27.40
CA GLY A 702 -55.39 -40.11 -26.98
C GLY A 702 -55.26 -39.74 -25.50
N PHE A 703 -54.11 -40.00 -24.87
CA PHE A 703 -53.86 -39.62 -23.48
C PHE A 703 -52.49 -38.98 -23.26
N GLU A 704 -52.36 -38.13 -22.24
CA GLU A 704 -51.09 -37.52 -21.86
C GLU A 704 -50.41 -38.36 -20.77
N PHE A 705 -49.28 -38.99 -21.11
CA PHE A 705 -48.56 -39.84 -20.17
C PHE A 705 -47.61 -39.02 -19.27
N SER A 706 -47.86 -39.04 -17.95
CA SER A 706 -47.06 -38.33 -16.93
C SER A 706 -45.58 -38.76 -16.87
N GLY A 707 -45.25 -39.92 -17.45
CA GLY A 707 -43.88 -40.40 -17.56
C GLY A 707 -43.01 -39.60 -18.53
N ILE A 708 -43.60 -38.78 -19.40
CA ILE A 708 -42.86 -37.95 -20.35
C ILE A 708 -42.64 -36.56 -19.75
N ASP A 709 -41.39 -36.13 -19.66
CA ASP A 709 -41.02 -34.75 -19.37
C ASP A 709 -40.69 -34.06 -20.70
N LYS A 710 -41.66 -33.32 -21.23
CA LYS A 710 -41.55 -32.62 -22.53
C LYS A 710 -40.69 -31.36 -22.35
N PRO A 711 -39.91 -30.95 -23.37
CA PRO A 711 -39.19 -29.69 -23.37
C PRO A 711 -40.13 -28.51 -23.07
N LYS A 712 -39.83 -27.73 -22.03
CA LYS A 712 -40.61 -26.53 -21.67
C LYS A 712 -40.31 -25.34 -22.58
N ASN A 713 -39.21 -25.39 -23.34
CA ASN A 713 -38.79 -24.38 -24.29
C ASN A 713 -37.87 -25.02 -25.36
N LYS A 714 -37.44 -24.23 -26.37
CA LYS A 714 -36.66 -24.71 -27.53
C LYS A 714 -35.27 -25.28 -27.20
N THR A 715 -34.78 -25.02 -26.00
CA THR A 715 -33.43 -25.33 -25.56
C THR A 715 -33.41 -26.35 -24.41
N ASP A 716 -34.59 -26.74 -23.92
CA ASP A 716 -34.82 -27.88 -23.03
C ASP A 716 -34.89 -29.19 -23.86
N TYR A 717 -34.76 -30.35 -23.20
CA TYR A 717 -34.72 -31.65 -23.87
C TYR A 717 -35.69 -32.64 -23.23
N TYR A 718 -36.10 -33.64 -24.01
CA TYR A 718 -37.00 -34.69 -23.55
C TYR A 718 -36.36 -35.57 -22.48
N SER A 719 -37.15 -36.02 -21.50
CA SER A 719 -36.72 -37.02 -20.52
C SER A 719 -37.87 -37.97 -20.16
N LEU A 720 -37.53 -39.17 -19.68
CA LEU A 720 -38.50 -40.19 -19.24
C LEU A 720 -38.38 -40.45 -17.73
N ARG A 721 -39.54 -40.60 -17.08
CA ARG A 721 -39.69 -41.03 -15.69
C ARG A 721 -40.04 -42.53 -15.69
N TYR A 722 -39.04 -43.39 -15.73
CA TYR A 722 -39.24 -44.84 -15.84
C TYR A 722 -40.17 -45.43 -14.75
N ALA A 723 -40.19 -44.85 -13.55
CA ALA A 723 -41.10 -45.29 -12.48
C ALA A 723 -42.59 -45.16 -12.84
N GLU A 724 -42.96 -44.20 -13.70
CA GLU A 724 -44.36 -43.96 -14.10
C GLU A 724 -44.91 -45.07 -15.00
N PHE A 725 -44.05 -45.86 -15.65
CA PHE A 725 -44.47 -47.02 -16.45
C PHE A 725 -44.99 -48.17 -15.58
N THR A 726 -44.73 -48.16 -14.27
CA THR A 726 -45.21 -49.20 -13.35
C THR A 726 -46.73 -49.33 -13.38
N ILE A 727 -47.47 -48.22 -13.48
CA ILE A 727 -48.94 -48.25 -13.47
C ILE A 727 -49.53 -48.83 -14.77
N PRO A 728 -49.11 -48.40 -15.97
CA PRO A 728 -49.47 -49.08 -17.21
C PRO A 728 -49.09 -50.57 -17.22
N LEU A 729 -47.92 -50.95 -16.67
CA LEU A 729 -47.53 -52.35 -16.55
C LEU A 729 -48.47 -53.15 -15.63
N VAL A 730 -48.84 -52.60 -14.47
CA VAL A 730 -49.83 -53.23 -13.57
C VAL A 730 -51.16 -53.44 -14.31
N LYS A 731 -51.63 -52.42 -15.04
CA LYS A 731 -52.88 -52.49 -15.81
C LYS A 731 -52.80 -53.51 -16.96
N ALA A 732 -51.67 -53.55 -17.68
CA ALA A 732 -51.42 -54.53 -18.73
C ALA A 732 -51.45 -55.98 -18.19
N VAL A 733 -50.86 -56.22 -17.01
CA VAL A 733 -50.90 -57.54 -16.37
C VAL A 733 -52.32 -57.93 -15.96
N GLN A 734 -53.12 -56.98 -15.45
CA GLN A 734 -54.53 -57.23 -15.14
C GLN A 734 -55.33 -57.61 -16.39
N GLU A 735 -55.14 -56.88 -17.50
CA GLU A 735 -55.80 -57.15 -18.77
C GLU A 735 -55.36 -58.46 -19.42
N LEU A 736 -54.08 -58.81 -19.31
CA LEU A 736 -53.56 -60.12 -19.73
C LEU A 736 -54.18 -61.25 -18.90
N ASN A 737 -54.30 -61.08 -17.59
CA ASN A 737 -54.94 -62.09 -16.74
C ASN A 737 -56.41 -62.30 -17.13
N GLU A 738 -57.16 -61.22 -17.35
CA GLU A 738 -58.55 -61.29 -17.82
C GLU A 738 -58.66 -61.98 -19.18
N LYS A 739 -57.78 -61.67 -20.13
CA LYS A 739 -57.72 -62.36 -21.43
C LYS A 739 -57.40 -63.85 -21.27
N ASN A 740 -56.48 -64.22 -20.38
CA ASN A 740 -56.13 -65.61 -20.10
C ASN A 740 -57.30 -66.38 -19.46
N GLU A 741 -58.01 -65.77 -18.51
CA GLU A 741 -59.21 -66.35 -17.90
C GLU A 741 -60.32 -66.58 -18.94
N ASN A 742 -60.56 -65.60 -19.81
CA ASN A 742 -61.52 -65.73 -20.90
C ASN A 742 -61.13 -66.83 -21.91
N GLN A 743 -59.85 -66.90 -22.29
CA GLN A 743 -59.34 -67.97 -23.16
C GLN A 743 -59.48 -69.35 -22.49
N GLN A 744 -59.25 -69.45 -21.18
CA GLN A 744 -59.40 -70.69 -20.45
C GLN A 744 -60.87 -71.16 -20.44
N LEU A 745 -61.82 -70.24 -20.23
CA LEU A 745 -63.25 -70.53 -20.31
C LEU A 745 -63.65 -71.00 -21.72
N GLU A 746 -63.13 -70.36 -22.77
CA GLU A 746 -63.38 -70.76 -24.15
C GLU A 746 -62.82 -72.16 -24.44
N ILE A 747 -61.60 -72.47 -23.97
CA ILE A 747 -61.01 -73.80 -24.09
C ILE A 747 -61.85 -74.86 -23.36
N GLU A 748 -62.39 -74.56 -22.18
CA GLU A 748 -63.26 -75.47 -21.45
C GLU A 748 -64.58 -75.72 -22.18
N LEU A 749 -65.18 -74.67 -22.75
CA LEU A 749 -66.37 -74.78 -23.57
C LEU A 749 -66.12 -75.65 -24.81
N LEU A 750 -65.04 -75.38 -25.56
CA LEU A 750 -64.65 -76.16 -26.74
C LEU A 750 -64.31 -77.62 -26.40
N LYS A 751 -63.73 -77.89 -25.22
CA LYS A 751 -63.50 -79.27 -24.73
C LYS A 751 -64.82 -79.98 -24.48
N LYS A 752 -65.80 -79.31 -23.87
CA LYS A 752 -67.13 -79.85 -23.61
C LYS A 752 -67.86 -80.15 -24.92
N GLU A 753 -67.87 -79.21 -25.87
CA GLU A 753 -68.47 -79.42 -27.20
C GLU A 753 -67.81 -80.59 -27.95
N ASN A 754 -66.48 -80.70 -27.92
CA ASN A 754 -65.77 -81.82 -28.53
C ASN A 754 -66.09 -83.17 -27.86
N GLN A 755 -66.28 -83.21 -26.54
CA GLN A 755 -66.74 -84.41 -25.85
C GLN A 755 -68.14 -84.81 -26.33
N GLU A 756 -69.07 -83.84 -26.41
CA GLU A 756 -70.43 -84.08 -26.90
C GLU A 756 -70.45 -84.59 -28.35
N PHE A 757 -69.60 -84.05 -29.23
CA PHE A 757 -69.42 -84.54 -30.60
C PHE A 757 -68.86 -85.97 -30.65
N LYS A 758 -67.87 -86.31 -29.82
CA LYS A 758 -67.29 -87.67 -29.76
C LYS A 758 -68.30 -88.72 -29.29
N THR A 759 -69.29 -88.35 -28.48
CA THR A 759 -70.40 -89.25 -28.08
C THR A 759 -71.48 -89.43 -29.15
N ARG A 760 -71.46 -88.66 -30.24
CA ARG A 760 -72.44 -88.73 -31.34
C ARG A 760 -71.96 -89.54 -32.56
N ILE A 761 -70.72 -90.03 -32.53
CA ILE A 761 -70.13 -90.97 -33.49
C ILE A 761 -70.03 -92.32 -32.79
#